data_AF-A0A4V1CX95-F1
#
_entry.id   AF-A0A4V1CX95-F1
#
_cell.length_a   1.000
_cell.length_b   1.000
_cell.length_c   1.000
_cell.angle_alpha   90.00
_cell.angle_beta   90.00
_cell.angle_gamma   90.00
#
_symmetry.space_group_name_H-M   'P 1'
#
loop_
_entity.id
_entity.type
_entity.pdbx_description
1 polymer ?
#
loop_
_entity_poly.entity_id
_entity_poly.type
_entity_poly.pdbx_seq_one_letter_code
_entity_poly.pdbx_strand_id
1 'polypeptide(L)'
;MEVVLRGVRGSIATPAPAMSFYGGNTSCVELHTDSGALVFFDAGTGLREAGENLPPSGTCHLFISHGHTDHIQGLGFFRPLHSSRWTTHIYIPAWLENVLDNHFAHGMFPIAFSDFAGTVVRHCLEPGDAVTIDAATTITAIEANHPGGALAYKACGEGAVFLYSGDYEITRDDKVRQATRAMLENVDLAVVDSMYSTSSYIEGWGHSRWEDWRDLGLEAGAGCVVLSHHSPQMTDRQIDVLQREALQSCRLNGLRLCFAREGMRFDLPMGKDRTCNECSLVQFSDWLDKFVDALSQYQDENTLLDRILAKSREITNADAGTIFLVDGEDLLFAYTHNDSLFSVNTASKFAYSSARLPINTQSIAGYAACTGELLNLADVRALPSGLPFSFRDDFDKATGYRTESMLVVPFHDHAGRVSGVMQLINSLDPRTCRPRRFTHDMEGHIRVLAREIANVLERSHLVRASINRLIRLASVHDPLETGPHAERVGAIAAEMYQVRANQLNLDPDVTLHVKSQIRLAAMLHDIGKVGVSDLLLKKPGKLTDEEMSAMRAHTMIGAGILAAEAQGGGFMAFARDIARHHHQKWNGQGYAGPSDVGRLSGEDIPIAARITAIADVFDALVSPRSYKAAWPHSKALALMREEAGKHFDPNLVACLEEVMDVVAKIYERFPDADPVQVSRDAAS
;
A
#
# COMPACT_ATOMS: atom_id res chain seq x y z
N MET A 1 -15.25 27.32 -1.59
CA MET A 1 -13.89 27.58 -1.06
C MET A 1 -13.22 26.26 -0.68
N GLU A 2 -11.89 26.15 -0.79
CA GLU A 2 -11.10 25.01 -0.28
C GLU A 2 -10.03 25.50 0.71
N VAL A 3 -9.86 24.83 1.85
CA VAL A 3 -8.81 25.10 2.85
C VAL A 3 -7.80 23.96 2.87
N VAL A 4 -6.51 24.28 2.88
CA VAL A 4 -5.39 23.33 2.92
C VAL A 4 -4.42 23.70 4.04
N LEU A 5 -4.08 22.74 4.91
CA LEU A 5 -3.13 22.97 6.00
C LEU A 5 -1.71 22.72 5.49
N ARG A 6 -0.85 23.75 5.52
CA ARG A 6 0.53 23.69 5.01
C ARG A 6 1.58 23.60 6.11
N GLY A 7 1.26 24.10 7.30
CA GLY A 7 2.07 23.92 8.48
C GLY A 7 1.19 23.97 9.71
N VAL A 8 1.45 23.08 10.66
CA VAL A 8 0.58 22.81 11.81
C VAL A 8 1.32 22.86 13.14
N ARG A 9 2.63 23.15 13.15
CA ARG A 9 3.44 23.27 14.36
C ARG A 9 3.54 24.70 14.85
N GLY A 10 3.57 24.84 16.16
CA GLY A 10 3.84 26.11 16.82
C GLY A 10 5.31 26.34 17.11
N SER A 11 5.69 27.60 17.32
CA SER A 11 6.98 28.12 17.81
C SER A 11 8.23 27.84 16.96
N ILE A 12 8.47 26.59 16.55
CA ILE A 12 9.62 26.18 15.73
C ILE A 12 9.25 24.99 14.84
N ALA A 13 9.93 24.86 13.70
CA ALA A 13 9.79 23.68 12.85
C ALA A 13 10.43 22.45 13.52
N THR A 14 9.77 21.29 13.42
CA THR A 14 10.18 20.04 14.07
C THR A 14 10.28 18.87 13.09
N PRO A 15 11.26 18.87 12.17
CA PRO A 15 11.46 17.79 11.19
C PRO A 15 12.11 16.57 11.84
N ALA A 16 11.46 15.99 12.84
CA ALA A 16 11.89 14.79 13.54
C ALA A 16 11.03 13.59 13.11
N PRO A 17 11.59 12.37 13.02
CA PRO A 17 10.81 11.18 12.66
C PRO A 17 9.56 10.98 13.54
N ALA A 18 9.65 11.32 14.83
CA ALA A 18 8.55 11.23 15.78
C ALA A 18 7.43 12.28 15.59
N MET A 19 7.57 13.19 14.62
CA MET A 19 6.66 14.30 14.31
C MET A 19 6.20 14.28 12.83
N SER A 20 6.70 13.32 12.06
CA SER A 20 6.60 13.30 10.60
C SER A 20 5.19 13.02 10.10
N PHE A 21 4.37 12.30 10.87
CA PHE A 21 3.02 11.96 10.45
C PHE A 21 2.08 13.15 10.47
N TYR A 22 2.05 13.93 11.57
CA TYR A 22 1.19 15.12 11.64
C TYR A 22 1.78 16.33 10.92
N GLY A 23 3.11 16.41 10.82
CA GLY A 23 3.81 17.49 10.14
C GLY A 23 4.73 18.27 11.09
N GLY A 24 5.83 18.74 10.52
CA GLY A 24 6.90 19.46 11.22
C GLY A 24 7.01 20.94 10.85
N ASN A 25 6.28 21.41 9.85
CA ASN A 25 6.28 22.80 9.41
C ASN A 25 5.41 23.68 10.30
N THR A 26 5.85 24.91 10.48
CA THR A 26 5.16 25.93 11.26
C THR A 26 4.00 26.57 10.50
N SER A 27 3.06 27.09 11.28
CA SER A 27 1.78 27.71 10.88
C SER A 27 1.73 28.32 9.48
N CYS A 28 0.96 27.68 8.62
CA CYS A 28 0.56 28.22 7.33
C CYS A 28 -0.73 27.52 6.88
N VAL A 29 -1.74 28.30 6.54
CA VAL A 29 -3.01 27.80 5.98
C VAL A 29 -3.25 28.44 4.64
N GLU A 30 -3.54 27.62 3.64
CA GLU A 30 -3.87 28.04 2.29
C GLU A 30 -5.39 27.96 2.09
N LEU A 31 -5.97 29.00 1.52
CA LEU A 31 -7.38 29.09 1.16
C LEU A 31 -7.48 29.42 -0.32
N HIS A 32 -8.33 28.69 -1.01
CA HIS A 32 -8.71 29.01 -2.37
C HIS A 32 -10.18 29.39 -2.43
N THR A 33 -10.44 30.49 -3.12
CA THR A 33 -11.79 30.92 -3.40
C THR A 33 -12.35 30.18 -4.61
N ASP A 34 -13.67 30.23 -4.77
CA ASP A 34 -14.34 29.59 -5.92
C ASP A 34 -14.02 30.27 -7.26
N SER A 35 -13.55 31.52 -7.21
CA SER A 35 -13.03 32.25 -8.39
C SER A 35 -11.59 31.87 -8.74
N GLY A 36 -10.92 31.08 -7.89
CA GLY A 36 -9.53 30.67 -8.05
C GLY A 36 -8.51 31.63 -7.45
N ALA A 37 -8.94 32.60 -6.62
CA ALA A 37 -8.01 33.47 -5.89
C ALA A 37 -7.27 32.67 -4.82
N LEU A 38 -5.97 32.93 -4.70
CA LEU A 38 -5.06 32.23 -3.79
C LEU A 38 -4.81 33.09 -2.55
N VAL A 39 -5.21 32.60 -1.38
CA VAL A 39 -5.07 33.27 -0.10
C VAL A 39 -4.25 32.40 0.85
N PHE A 40 -3.39 33.02 1.64
CA PHE A 40 -2.60 32.39 2.69
C PHE A 40 -2.83 33.11 4.01
N PHE A 41 -2.92 32.35 5.10
CA PHE A 41 -2.91 32.83 6.46
C PHE A 41 -1.63 32.35 7.13
N ASP A 42 -0.84 33.31 7.58
CA ASP A 42 0.54 33.19 8.03
C ASP A 42 1.52 32.60 7.02
N ALA A 43 2.78 32.93 7.26
CA ALA A 43 3.93 32.67 6.42
C ALA A 43 5.01 31.86 7.16
N GLY A 44 4.58 30.90 7.99
CA GLY A 44 5.49 29.94 8.60
C GLY A 44 6.20 29.07 7.57
N THR A 45 7.05 28.16 8.04
CA THR A 45 7.88 27.29 7.18
C THR A 45 7.07 26.44 6.20
N GLY A 46 5.79 26.18 6.48
CA GLY A 46 4.86 25.51 5.56
C GLY A 46 4.60 26.27 4.26
N LEU A 47 4.76 27.59 4.26
CA LEU A 47 4.57 28.43 3.07
C LEU A 47 5.56 28.09 1.94
N ARG A 48 6.74 27.56 2.29
CA ARG A 48 7.76 27.15 1.32
C ARG A 48 7.21 26.12 0.34
N GLU A 49 6.62 25.05 0.85
CA GLU A 49 6.08 23.96 0.03
C GLU A 49 4.88 24.43 -0.81
N ALA A 50 4.03 25.29 -0.23
CA ALA A 50 2.90 25.87 -0.95
C ALA A 50 3.34 26.63 -2.22
N GLY A 51 4.52 27.27 -2.19
CA GLY A 51 5.09 27.97 -3.33
C GLY A 51 5.70 27.10 -4.43
N GLU A 52 6.04 25.84 -4.16
CA GLU A 52 6.79 24.99 -5.11
C GLU A 52 5.95 24.58 -6.33
N ASN A 53 4.64 24.37 -6.14
CA ASN A 53 3.72 23.86 -7.16
C ASN A 53 2.84 24.94 -7.81
N LEU A 54 3.14 26.22 -7.57
CA LEU A 54 2.40 27.33 -8.15
C LEU A 54 2.74 27.56 -9.62
N PRO A 55 1.81 28.12 -10.42
CA PRO A 55 2.07 28.43 -11.82
C PRO A 55 3.23 29.44 -11.99
N PRO A 56 3.81 29.57 -13.20
CA PRO A 56 4.94 30.47 -13.43
C PRO A 56 4.66 31.97 -13.18
N SER A 57 3.39 32.36 -13.09
CA SER A 57 2.90 33.72 -12.88
C SER A 57 1.54 33.68 -12.16
N GLY A 58 1.22 34.71 -11.39
CA GLY A 58 -0.06 34.80 -10.70
C GLY A 58 -0.15 35.94 -9.69
N THR A 59 -1.25 35.95 -8.94
CA THR A 59 -1.49 36.87 -7.82
C THR A 59 -1.91 36.06 -6.60
N CYS A 60 -1.43 36.46 -5.41
CA CYS A 60 -1.87 35.88 -4.15
C CYS A 60 -2.00 36.93 -3.04
N HIS A 61 -2.77 36.57 -2.02
CA HIS A 61 -3.04 37.40 -0.84
C HIS A 61 -2.50 36.68 0.41
N LEU A 62 -1.66 37.34 1.19
CA LEU A 62 -1.02 36.78 2.38
C LEU A 62 -1.41 37.61 3.59
N PHE A 63 -2.17 37.02 4.51
CA PHE A 63 -2.60 37.62 5.76
C PHE A 63 -1.71 37.16 6.90
N ILE A 64 -1.01 38.08 7.54
CA ILE A 64 -0.13 37.80 8.68
C ILE A 64 -0.90 38.08 9.96
N SER A 65 -1.03 37.11 10.85
CA SER A 65 -1.72 37.29 12.13
C SER A 65 -0.91 38.17 13.08
N HIS A 66 0.41 37.92 13.18
CA HIS A 66 1.34 38.65 14.03
C HIS A 66 2.81 38.39 13.65
N GLY A 67 3.75 38.99 14.39
CA GLY A 67 5.16 39.09 14.03
C GLY A 67 6.08 37.98 14.54
N HIS A 68 5.56 36.91 15.14
CA HIS A 68 6.41 35.82 15.64
C HIS A 68 7.07 35.06 14.49
N THR A 69 8.28 34.55 14.77
CA THR A 69 9.15 33.99 13.73
C THR A 69 8.51 32.81 13.02
N ASP A 70 7.85 31.91 13.75
CA ASP A 70 7.16 30.75 13.21
C ASP A 70 5.96 31.07 12.30
N HIS A 71 5.50 32.32 12.28
CA HIS A 71 4.45 32.84 11.39
C HIS A 71 4.99 33.66 10.21
N ILE A 72 6.31 33.92 10.14
CA ILE A 72 6.90 34.71 9.03
C ILE A 72 8.17 34.09 8.41
N GLN A 73 8.76 33.08 9.05
CA GLN A 73 10.06 32.49 8.66
C GLN A 73 10.07 31.89 7.25
N GLY A 74 8.94 31.38 6.77
CA GLY A 74 8.84 30.78 5.42
C GLY A 74 8.85 31.80 4.29
N LEU A 75 8.61 33.07 4.60
CA LEU A 75 8.42 34.13 3.61
C LEU A 75 9.63 34.27 2.68
N GLY A 76 10.85 34.18 3.22
CA GLY A 76 12.09 34.30 2.42
C GLY A 76 12.28 33.20 1.38
N PHE A 77 11.57 32.07 1.51
CA PHE A 77 11.63 30.93 0.61
C PHE A 77 10.37 30.81 -0.27
N PHE A 78 9.44 31.76 -0.17
CA PHE A 78 8.21 31.74 -0.93
C PHE A 78 8.46 32.15 -2.38
N ARG A 79 8.36 31.18 -3.30
CA ARG A 79 8.70 31.33 -4.72
C ARG A 79 8.10 32.58 -5.40
N PRO A 80 6.83 32.97 -5.16
CA PRO A 80 6.28 34.21 -5.72
C PRO A 80 7.08 35.48 -5.43
N LEU A 81 7.76 35.59 -4.28
CA LEU A 81 8.62 36.76 -3.98
C LEU A 81 9.89 36.80 -4.84
N HIS A 82 10.30 35.68 -5.43
CA HIS A 82 11.51 35.59 -6.24
C HIS A 82 11.24 35.76 -7.75
N SER A 83 9.98 35.99 -8.15
CA SER A 83 9.59 36.05 -9.56
C SER A 83 8.85 37.34 -9.88
N SER A 84 9.39 38.16 -10.78
CA SER A 84 8.75 39.40 -11.28
C SER A 84 7.42 39.19 -11.99
N ARG A 85 7.06 37.94 -12.31
CA ARG A 85 5.75 37.56 -12.87
C ARG A 85 4.66 37.34 -11.82
N TRP A 86 4.95 37.59 -10.54
CA TRP A 86 4.02 37.43 -9.44
C TRP A 86 3.74 38.75 -8.74
N THR A 87 2.48 38.91 -8.30
CA THR A 87 2.07 39.99 -7.39
C THR A 87 1.59 39.39 -6.07
N THR A 88 2.22 39.78 -4.96
CA THR A 88 1.89 39.31 -3.62
C THR A 88 1.33 40.47 -2.81
N HIS A 89 0.04 40.42 -2.50
CA HIS A 89 -0.58 41.34 -1.54
C HIS A 89 -0.31 40.82 -0.13
N ILE A 90 0.32 41.62 0.73
CA ILE A 90 0.63 41.26 2.11
C ILE A 90 -0.18 42.17 3.04
N TYR A 91 -1.00 41.56 3.89
CA TYR A 91 -1.84 42.23 4.88
C TYR A 91 -1.25 41.97 6.26
N ILE A 92 -0.93 43.04 6.99
CA ILE A 92 -0.19 42.99 8.26
C ILE A 92 -0.92 43.88 9.28
N PRO A 93 -0.94 43.52 10.57
CA PRO A 93 -1.45 44.43 11.60
C PRO A 93 -0.70 45.77 11.56
N ALA A 94 -1.43 46.89 11.66
CA ALA A 94 -0.85 48.23 11.48
C ALA A 94 0.32 48.51 12.44
N TRP A 95 0.27 47.98 13.67
CA TRP A 95 1.35 48.12 14.66
C TRP A 95 2.60 47.28 14.36
N LEU A 96 2.55 46.40 13.35
CA LEU A 96 3.63 45.53 12.90
C LEU A 96 4.12 45.86 11.49
N GLU A 97 3.78 47.02 10.92
CA GLU A 97 4.13 47.40 9.53
C GLU A 97 5.61 47.17 9.18
N ASN A 98 6.51 47.45 10.13
CA ASN A 98 7.97 47.32 9.94
C ASN A 98 8.53 45.94 10.30
N VAL A 99 7.71 44.97 10.73
CA VAL A 99 8.19 43.67 11.24
C VAL A 99 8.95 42.89 10.18
N LEU A 100 8.46 42.93 8.92
CA LEU A 100 9.11 42.24 7.81
C LEU A 100 10.44 42.90 7.46
N ASP A 101 10.49 44.23 7.38
CA ASP A 101 11.75 44.92 7.07
C ASP A 101 12.81 44.60 8.14
N ASN A 102 12.43 44.57 9.42
CA ASN A 102 13.32 44.21 10.51
C ASN A 102 13.76 42.73 10.45
N HIS A 103 12.87 41.80 10.10
CA HIS A 103 13.18 40.37 10.00
C HIS A 103 14.21 40.08 8.90
N PHE A 104 14.20 40.85 7.81
CA PHE A 104 15.11 40.69 6.68
C PHE A 104 16.34 41.63 6.73
N ALA A 105 16.41 42.51 7.73
CA ALA A 105 17.52 43.46 7.89
C ALA A 105 18.70 42.87 8.68
N HIS A 106 19.79 43.66 8.78
CA HIS A 106 20.90 43.47 9.72
C HIS A 106 21.58 42.08 9.68
N GLY A 107 21.58 41.42 8.52
CA GLY A 107 22.20 40.10 8.34
C GLY A 107 21.36 38.94 8.87
N MET A 108 20.10 39.17 9.24
CA MET A 108 19.14 38.11 9.60
C MET A 108 18.70 37.30 8.37
N PHE A 109 18.72 37.91 7.18
CA PHE A 109 18.49 37.24 5.91
C PHE A 109 19.51 37.72 4.85
N PRO A 110 19.81 36.93 3.79
CA PRO A 110 20.82 37.31 2.79
C PRO A 110 20.53 38.57 1.97
N ILE A 111 19.26 38.99 1.86
CA ILE A 111 18.82 40.18 1.11
C ILE A 111 17.80 40.96 1.93
N ALA A 112 17.68 42.26 1.69
CA ALA A 112 16.63 43.06 2.31
C ALA A 112 15.26 42.71 1.70
N PHE A 113 14.17 42.97 2.44
CA PHE A 113 12.83 42.64 1.96
C PHE A 113 12.46 43.40 0.68
N SER A 114 12.97 44.62 0.48
CA SER A 114 12.77 45.40 -0.74
C SER A 114 13.46 44.83 -1.98
N ASP A 115 14.40 43.89 -1.81
CA ASP A 115 15.24 43.37 -2.89
C ASP A 115 14.65 42.12 -3.55
N PHE A 116 13.51 41.63 -3.06
CA PHE A 116 12.76 40.56 -3.71
C PHE A 116 12.29 40.97 -5.11
N ALA A 117 12.39 40.05 -6.07
CA ALA A 117 12.10 40.32 -7.48
C ALA A 117 10.59 40.37 -7.80
N GLY A 118 9.74 39.78 -6.96
CA GLY A 118 8.29 39.79 -7.09
C GLY A 118 7.68 41.14 -6.73
N THR A 119 6.51 41.45 -7.32
CA THR A 119 5.79 42.69 -6.98
C THR A 119 5.10 42.51 -5.64
N VAL A 120 5.44 43.30 -4.63
CA VAL A 120 4.81 43.25 -3.30
C VAL A 120 3.93 44.48 -3.09
N VAL A 121 2.69 44.26 -2.65
CA VAL A 121 1.75 45.33 -2.25
C VAL A 121 1.41 45.14 -0.78
N ARG A 122 1.81 46.08 0.08
CA ARG A 122 1.55 46.03 1.52
C ARG A 122 0.25 46.73 1.87
N HIS A 123 -0.48 46.15 2.83
CA HIS A 123 -1.72 46.68 3.40
C HIS A 123 -1.63 46.57 4.92
N CYS A 124 -1.92 47.67 5.63
CA CYS A 124 -2.03 47.67 7.08
C CYS A 124 -3.49 47.43 7.46
N LEU A 125 -3.72 46.56 8.46
CA LEU A 125 -5.04 46.23 8.97
C LEU A 125 -5.19 46.61 10.45
N GLU A 126 -6.38 47.10 10.81
CA GLU A 126 -6.87 47.23 12.17
C GLU A 126 -8.00 46.21 12.44
N PRO A 127 -8.27 45.84 13.71
CA PRO A 127 -9.42 45.01 14.05
C PRO A 127 -10.73 45.62 13.52
N GLY A 128 -11.51 44.81 12.82
CA GLY A 128 -12.76 45.22 12.17
C GLY A 128 -12.63 45.56 10.69
N ASP A 129 -11.40 45.74 10.17
CA ASP A 129 -11.19 45.94 8.74
C ASP A 129 -11.65 44.72 7.93
N ALA A 130 -12.21 44.99 6.75
CA ALA A 130 -12.67 43.98 5.82
C ALA A 130 -12.02 44.18 4.45
N VAL A 131 -11.46 43.10 3.90
CA VAL A 131 -10.79 43.07 2.61
C VAL A 131 -11.58 42.18 1.65
N THR A 132 -12.05 42.75 0.55
CA THR A 132 -12.68 41.99 -0.53
C THR A 132 -11.61 41.37 -1.43
N ILE A 133 -11.56 40.04 -1.50
CA ILE A 133 -10.59 39.29 -2.31
C ILE A 133 -11.11 39.12 -3.74
N ASP A 134 -12.39 38.76 -3.87
CA ASP A 134 -13.09 38.64 -5.15
C ASP A 134 -14.58 38.99 -4.96
N ALA A 135 -15.40 38.77 -5.99
CA ALA A 135 -16.81 39.15 -5.98
C ALA A 135 -17.63 38.47 -4.87
N ALA A 136 -17.18 37.31 -4.37
CA ALA A 136 -17.90 36.49 -3.41
C ALA A 136 -17.22 36.42 -2.04
N THR A 137 -15.91 36.67 -1.97
CA THR A 137 -15.09 36.38 -0.78
C THR A 137 -14.59 37.65 -0.11
N THR A 138 -14.94 37.81 1.16
CA THR A 138 -14.45 38.90 2.02
C THR A 138 -13.77 38.32 3.25
N ILE A 139 -12.63 38.90 3.63
CA ILE A 139 -11.86 38.51 4.81
C ILE A 139 -11.91 39.67 5.81
N THR A 140 -12.38 39.39 7.02
CA THR A 140 -12.46 40.36 8.11
C THR A 140 -11.39 40.06 9.16
N ALA A 141 -10.67 41.10 9.57
CA ALA A 141 -9.72 41.06 10.66
C ALA A 141 -10.44 41.16 12.01
N ILE A 142 -10.12 40.27 12.94
CA ILE A 142 -10.69 40.19 14.29
C ILE A 142 -9.55 40.32 15.28
N GLU A 143 -9.74 41.07 16.35
CA GLU A 143 -8.75 41.17 17.44
C GLU A 143 -8.55 39.78 18.09
N ALA A 144 -7.31 39.31 18.13
CA ALA A 144 -6.94 38.05 18.78
C ALA A 144 -6.31 38.30 20.15
N ASN A 145 -6.68 37.47 21.14
CA ASN A 145 -6.12 37.56 22.49
C ASN A 145 -4.75 36.88 22.55
N HIS A 146 -3.68 37.63 22.28
CA HIS A 146 -2.31 37.15 22.29
C HIS A 146 -1.34 38.23 22.83
N PRO A 147 -0.31 37.88 23.62
CA PRO A 147 0.71 38.83 24.07
C PRO A 147 1.36 39.58 22.92
N GLY A 148 1.41 40.91 23.00
CA GLY A 148 1.94 41.75 21.91
C GLY A 148 0.94 42.06 20.80
N GLY A 149 -0.29 41.52 20.87
CA GLY A 149 -1.37 41.75 19.93
C GLY A 149 -1.26 40.89 18.66
N ALA A 150 -2.39 40.36 18.21
CA ALA A 150 -2.51 39.58 16.99
C ALA A 150 -3.86 39.81 16.32
N LEU A 151 -3.99 39.36 15.06
CA LEU A 151 -5.25 39.30 14.34
C LEU A 151 -5.64 37.85 14.03
N ALA A 152 -6.91 37.53 14.26
CA ALA A 152 -7.59 36.39 13.68
C ALA A 152 -8.31 36.82 12.39
N TYR A 153 -8.60 35.88 11.51
CA TYR A 153 -9.21 36.16 10.22
C TYR A 153 -10.44 35.31 9.96
N LYS A 154 -11.55 35.95 9.61
CA LYS A 154 -12.80 35.29 9.22
C LYS A 154 -13.07 35.54 7.74
N ALA A 155 -13.02 34.48 6.93
CA ALA A 155 -13.29 34.51 5.51
C ALA A 155 -14.72 34.05 5.22
N CYS A 156 -15.50 34.91 4.58
CA CYS A 156 -16.90 34.67 4.21
C CYS A 156 -17.01 34.61 2.68
N GLY A 157 -17.44 33.46 2.15
CA GLY A 157 -17.73 33.22 0.73
C GLY A 157 -19.22 32.97 0.46
N GLU A 158 -19.58 32.38 -0.70
CA GLU A 158 -20.98 32.03 -1.05
C GLU A 158 -21.55 30.94 -0.13
N GLY A 159 -22.05 31.34 1.03
CA GLY A 159 -22.68 30.45 2.02
C GLY A 159 -21.70 29.60 2.82
N ALA A 160 -20.41 29.97 2.83
CA ALA A 160 -19.36 29.30 3.58
C ALA A 160 -18.57 30.29 4.44
N VAL A 161 -18.25 29.89 5.67
CA VAL A 161 -17.52 30.70 6.65
C VAL A 161 -16.33 29.92 7.19
N PHE A 162 -15.13 30.42 6.92
CA PHE A 162 -13.86 29.90 7.43
C PHE A 162 -13.27 30.84 8.48
N LEU A 163 -12.71 30.28 9.56
CA LEU A 163 -12.01 31.01 10.60
C LEU A 163 -10.57 30.50 10.75
N TYR A 164 -9.62 31.42 10.79
CA TYR A 164 -8.24 31.16 11.21
C TYR A 164 -7.92 32.00 12.44
N SER A 165 -7.56 31.37 13.58
CA SER A 165 -7.30 32.12 14.81
C SER A 165 -5.91 32.75 14.88
N GLY A 166 -4.92 32.20 14.17
CA GLY A 166 -3.51 32.40 14.54
C GLY A 166 -3.25 31.93 15.96
N ASP A 167 -2.25 32.51 16.62
CA ASP A 167 -2.02 32.29 18.05
C ASP A 167 -3.11 32.99 18.86
N TYR A 168 -3.72 32.26 19.78
CA TYR A 168 -4.86 32.76 20.52
C TYR A 168 -4.96 32.08 21.88
N GLU A 169 -5.15 32.87 22.94
CA GLU A 169 -5.32 32.39 24.31
C GLU A 169 -6.76 32.53 24.81
N ILE A 170 -7.37 31.42 25.19
CA ILE A 170 -8.65 31.39 25.89
C ILE A 170 -8.40 31.31 27.39
N THR A 171 -8.49 32.46 28.06
CA THR A 171 -8.40 32.53 29.53
C THR A 171 -9.75 32.26 30.20
N ARG A 172 -9.78 32.34 31.53
CA ARG A 172 -11.02 32.26 32.32
C ARG A 172 -11.83 33.55 32.33
N ASP A 173 -11.33 34.64 31.73
CA ASP A 173 -12.07 35.90 31.65
C ASP A 173 -13.31 35.73 30.76
N ASP A 174 -14.49 36.03 31.32
CA ASP A 174 -15.77 35.93 30.62
C ASP A 174 -15.79 36.75 29.32
N LYS A 175 -15.10 37.89 29.27
CA LYS A 175 -15.01 38.71 28.05
C LYS A 175 -14.25 37.99 26.94
N VAL A 176 -13.13 37.36 27.27
CA VAL A 176 -12.33 36.58 26.31
C VAL A 176 -13.14 35.39 25.81
N ARG A 177 -13.81 34.67 26.71
CA ARG A 177 -14.67 33.54 26.33
C ARG A 177 -15.86 33.97 25.46
N GLN A 178 -16.50 35.09 25.78
CA GLN A 178 -17.59 35.65 24.99
C GLN A 178 -17.13 36.10 23.59
N ALA A 179 -15.97 36.77 23.50
CA ALA A 179 -15.38 37.16 22.22
C ALA A 179 -15.03 35.92 21.36
N THR A 180 -14.45 34.90 21.98
CA THR A 180 -14.10 33.63 21.33
C THR A 180 -15.35 32.92 20.80
N ARG A 181 -16.42 32.85 21.61
CA ARG A 181 -17.69 32.27 21.19
C ARG A 181 -18.28 33.02 20.00
N ALA A 182 -18.30 34.35 20.04
CA ALA A 182 -18.81 35.18 18.94
C ALA A 182 -18.01 34.98 17.64
N MET A 183 -16.70 34.77 17.75
CA MET A 183 -15.84 34.47 16.60
C MET A 183 -16.23 33.13 15.92
N LEU A 184 -16.58 32.12 16.72
CA LEU A 184 -16.97 30.78 16.28
C LEU A 184 -18.42 30.66 15.79
N GLU A 185 -19.27 31.66 16.04
CA GLU A 185 -20.68 31.63 15.61
C GLU A 185 -20.80 31.52 14.08
N ASN A 186 -21.62 30.55 13.66
CA ASN A 186 -21.93 30.23 12.26
C ASN A 186 -20.68 29.96 11.39
N VAL A 187 -19.61 29.43 11.99
CA VAL A 187 -18.40 29.01 11.27
C VAL A 187 -18.58 27.58 10.76
N ASP A 188 -18.34 27.34 9.48
CA ASP A 188 -18.34 25.98 8.91
C ASP A 188 -17.07 25.22 9.28
N LEU A 189 -15.92 25.92 9.26
CA LEU A 189 -14.61 25.38 9.59
C LEU A 189 -13.75 26.41 10.32
N ALA A 190 -13.26 26.04 11.50
CA ALA A 190 -12.31 26.84 12.27
C ALA A 190 -10.98 26.09 12.38
N VAL A 191 -9.88 26.71 11.95
CA VAL A 191 -8.51 26.25 12.22
C VAL A 191 -7.96 27.09 13.35
N VAL A 192 -7.71 26.46 14.50
CA VAL A 192 -7.47 27.15 15.76
C VAL A 192 -6.20 26.68 16.46
N ASP A 193 -5.59 27.56 17.24
CA ASP A 193 -4.49 27.21 18.15
C ASP A 193 -4.89 26.08 19.11
N SER A 194 -3.98 25.14 19.38
CA SER A 194 -4.23 24.05 20.30
C SER A 194 -2.96 23.56 21.00
N MET A 195 -2.03 24.49 21.24
CA MET A 195 -0.69 24.13 21.75
C MET A 195 -0.76 23.32 23.05
N TYR A 196 -1.76 23.60 23.90
CA TYR A 196 -1.88 22.99 25.21
C TYR A 196 -3.10 22.06 25.35
N SER A 197 -3.00 21.18 26.33
CA SER A 197 -4.13 20.50 26.96
C SER A 197 -4.30 21.02 28.38
N THR A 198 -5.36 20.59 29.07
CA THR A 198 -5.60 20.95 30.46
C THR A 198 -4.41 20.65 31.38
N SER A 199 -3.65 19.58 31.10
CA SER A 199 -2.51 19.17 31.93
C SER A 199 -1.21 19.92 31.63
N SER A 200 -1.12 20.60 30.48
CA SER A 200 0.09 21.31 30.04
C SER A 200 -0.07 22.83 29.91
N TYR A 201 -1.27 23.36 30.19
CA TYR A 201 -1.59 24.78 30.01
C TYR A 201 -0.71 25.72 30.83
N ILE A 202 -0.22 26.77 30.16
CA ILE A 202 0.55 27.85 30.78
C ILE A 202 -0.11 29.18 30.41
N GLU A 203 -0.75 29.80 31.40
CA GLU A 203 -1.44 31.08 31.19
C GLU A 203 -0.46 32.24 30.91
N GLY A 204 -0.85 33.12 29.99
CA GLY A 204 -0.09 34.30 29.57
C GLY A 204 0.92 34.06 28.45
N TRP A 205 1.03 32.83 27.95
CA TRP A 205 1.90 32.50 26.80
C TRP A 205 1.20 32.69 25.45
N GLY A 206 -0.08 33.07 25.43
CA GLY A 206 -0.76 33.37 24.18
C GLY A 206 -1.34 32.17 23.43
N HIS A 207 -1.44 31.01 24.08
CA HIS A 207 -1.98 29.78 23.49
C HIS A 207 -3.11 29.18 24.33
N SER A 208 -3.93 28.35 23.71
CA SER A 208 -5.16 27.80 24.27
C SER A 208 -5.05 26.32 24.57
N ARG A 209 -5.96 25.87 25.44
CA ARG A 209 -6.27 24.45 25.62
C ARG A 209 -7.20 24.01 24.49
N TRP A 210 -6.91 22.87 23.87
CA TRP A 210 -7.80 22.32 22.84
C TRP A 210 -9.22 22.04 23.37
N GLU A 211 -9.37 21.75 24.66
CA GLU A 211 -10.65 21.50 25.32
C GLU A 211 -11.54 22.77 25.36
N ASP A 212 -10.94 23.95 25.50
CA ASP A 212 -11.71 25.21 25.48
C ASP A 212 -12.33 25.46 24.11
N TRP A 213 -11.59 25.18 23.03
CA TRP A 213 -12.10 25.28 21.66
C TRP A 213 -13.22 24.30 21.38
N ARG A 214 -13.12 23.07 21.89
CA ARG A 214 -14.20 22.08 21.81
C ARG A 214 -15.47 22.61 22.48
N ASP A 215 -15.35 23.08 23.71
CA ASP A 215 -16.51 23.48 24.52
C ASP A 215 -17.18 24.74 23.94
N LEU A 216 -16.39 25.77 23.61
CA LEU A 216 -16.91 27.00 22.99
C LEU A 216 -17.41 26.77 21.56
N GLY A 217 -16.77 25.88 20.80
CA GLY A 217 -17.23 25.50 19.45
C GLY A 217 -18.59 24.80 19.48
N LEU A 218 -18.82 23.94 20.48
CA LEU A 218 -20.12 23.32 20.73
C LEU A 218 -21.18 24.37 21.09
N GLU A 219 -20.86 25.29 22.00
CA GLU A 219 -21.77 26.37 22.40
C GLU A 219 -22.12 27.33 21.26
N ALA A 220 -21.14 27.63 20.39
CA ALA A 220 -21.31 28.50 19.22
C ALA A 220 -21.99 27.80 18.03
N GLY A 221 -22.13 26.47 18.09
CA GLY A 221 -22.71 25.68 17.01
C GLY A 221 -21.83 25.58 15.76
N ALA A 222 -20.50 25.65 15.91
CA ALA A 222 -19.54 25.54 14.82
C ALA A 222 -19.69 24.19 14.07
N GLY A 223 -19.44 24.20 12.76
CA GLY A 223 -19.53 23.02 11.90
C GLY A 223 -18.39 22.03 12.16
N CYS A 224 -17.15 22.53 12.14
CA CYS A 224 -15.95 21.76 12.43
C CYS A 224 -14.85 22.63 13.02
N VAL A 225 -14.14 22.07 14.01
CA VAL A 225 -12.97 22.69 14.63
C VAL A 225 -11.76 21.80 14.37
N VAL A 226 -10.71 22.39 13.83
CA VAL A 226 -9.43 21.76 13.50
C VAL A 226 -8.36 22.37 14.40
N LEU A 227 -7.83 21.53 15.28
CA LEU A 227 -6.85 21.88 16.31
C LEU A 227 -5.46 21.88 15.68
N SER A 228 -4.83 23.05 15.55
CA SER A 228 -3.52 23.26 14.92
C SER A 228 -2.52 23.88 15.89
N HIS A 229 -1.38 24.36 15.40
CA HIS A 229 -0.31 24.96 16.23
C HIS A 229 0.17 24.00 17.33
N HIS A 230 0.40 22.75 16.97
CA HIS A 230 0.81 21.72 17.93
C HIS A 230 2.14 22.12 18.59
N SER A 231 2.24 21.89 19.90
CA SER A 231 3.48 22.08 20.65
C SER A 231 4.68 21.39 19.94
N PRO A 232 5.86 22.02 19.86
CA PRO A 232 7.06 21.43 19.27
C PRO A 232 7.46 20.09 19.87
N GLN A 233 7.11 19.86 21.14
CA GLN A 233 7.51 18.66 21.87
C GLN A 233 6.52 17.50 21.71
N MET A 234 5.34 17.76 21.12
CA MET A 234 4.25 16.77 21.05
C MET A 234 4.44 15.79 19.90
N THR A 235 4.85 14.56 20.21
CA THR A 235 5.04 13.47 19.25
C THR A 235 3.75 13.05 18.57
N ASP A 236 3.84 12.46 17.39
CA ASP A 236 2.69 11.93 16.64
C ASP A 236 1.88 10.94 17.49
N ARG A 237 2.56 10.11 18.30
CA ARG A 237 1.92 9.18 19.24
C ARG A 237 1.12 9.91 20.33
N GLN A 238 1.59 11.05 20.80
CA GLN A 238 0.86 11.86 21.78
C GLN A 238 -0.35 12.53 21.12
N ILE A 239 -0.19 13.05 19.89
CA ILE A 239 -1.32 13.61 19.13
C ILE A 239 -2.36 12.51 18.85
N ASP A 240 -1.95 11.28 18.50
CA ASP A 240 -2.86 10.15 18.31
C ASP A 240 -3.74 9.88 19.54
N VAL A 241 -3.16 10.00 20.75
CA VAL A 241 -3.93 9.83 22.01
C VAL A 241 -4.99 10.93 22.12
N LEU A 242 -4.60 12.19 21.94
CA LEU A 242 -5.53 13.31 21.99
C LEU A 242 -6.59 13.24 20.87
N GLN A 243 -6.21 12.78 19.68
CA GLN A 243 -7.10 12.58 18.55
C GLN A 243 -8.17 11.52 18.84
N ARG A 244 -7.84 10.45 19.59
CA ARG A 244 -8.83 9.46 20.05
C ARG A 244 -9.80 10.06 21.06
N GLU A 245 -9.31 10.89 21.99
CA GLU A 245 -10.16 11.63 22.93
C GLU A 245 -11.10 12.61 22.22
N ALA A 246 -10.57 13.36 21.23
CA ALA A 246 -11.36 14.26 20.39
C ALA A 246 -12.45 13.52 19.60
N LEU A 247 -12.13 12.36 19.01
CA LEU A 247 -13.10 11.52 18.31
C LEU A 247 -14.20 10.98 19.22
N GLN A 248 -13.84 10.57 20.45
CA GLN A 248 -14.83 10.15 21.44
C GLN A 248 -15.78 11.29 21.76
N SER A 249 -15.26 12.52 21.91
CA SER A 249 -16.10 13.69 22.11
C SER A 249 -17.01 14.00 20.91
N CYS A 250 -16.51 13.86 19.67
CA CYS A 250 -17.32 14.02 18.46
C CYS A 250 -18.56 13.12 18.47
N ARG A 251 -18.37 11.85 18.84
CA ARG A 251 -19.46 10.84 18.89
C ARG A 251 -20.51 11.15 19.95
N LEU A 252 -20.12 11.79 21.05
CA LEU A 252 -21.03 12.13 22.15
C LEU A 252 -21.77 13.45 21.92
N ASN A 253 -21.08 14.45 21.36
CA ASN A 253 -21.56 15.84 21.35
C ASN A 253 -21.93 16.37 19.96
N GLY A 254 -21.54 15.67 18.88
CA GLY A 254 -21.91 16.02 17.50
C GLY A 254 -21.13 17.16 16.85
N LEU A 255 -20.10 17.73 17.51
CA LEU A 255 -19.13 18.63 16.88
C LEU A 255 -18.07 17.81 16.16
N ARG A 256 -17.77 18.13 14.89
CA ARG A 256 -16.63 17.56 14.18
C ARG A 256 -15.34 18.21 14.70
N LEU A 257 -14.47 17.42 15.34
CA LEU A 257 -13.23 17.87 15.96
C LEU A 257 -12.07 16.95 15.57
N CYS A 258 -10.97 17.51 15.07
CA CYS A 258 -9.75 16.74 14.78
C CYS A 258 -8.48 17.57 14.96
N PHE A 259 -7.36 16.89 15.13
CA PHE A 259 -6.03 17.48 15.11
C PHE A 259 -5.57 17.66 13.67
N ALA A 260 -5.03 18.85 13.39
CA ALA A 260 -4.49 19.25 12.11
C ALA A 260 -3.32 18.36 11.70
N ARG A 261 -3.29 17.98 10.43
CA ARG A 261 -2.13 17.39 9.80
C ARG A 261 -1.81 18.15 8.52
N GLU A 262 -0.53 18.30 8.21
CA GLU A 262 -0.09 18.84 6.92
C GLU A 262 -0.71 18.09 5.75
N GLY A 263 -1.19 18.84 4.76
CA GLY A 263 -1.89 18.31 3.61
C GLY A 263 -3.36 17.94 3.83
N MET A 264 -3.93 18.12 5.03
CA MET A 264 -5.39 18.04 5.20
C MET A 264 -6.09 19.10 4.36
N ARG A 265 -7.20 18.70 3.73
CA ARG A 265 -8.00 19.52 2.80
C ARG A 265 -9.46 19.52 3.22
N PHE A 266 -10.12 20.66 3.06
CA PHE A 266 -11.53 20.84 3.42
C PHE A 266 -12.23 21.66 2.34
N ASP A 267 -13.25 21.07 1.72
CA ASP A 267 -14.16 21.78 0.81
C ASP A 267 -15.30 22.43 1.60
N LEU A 268 -15.58 23.69 1.30
CA LEU A 268 -16.61 24.51 1.95
C LEU A 268 -17.66 24.99 0.92
N PRO A 269 -18.96 24.97 1.28
CA PRO A 269 -19.50 24.66 2.61
C PRO A 269 -19.46 23.16 2.93
N MET A 270 -19.20 22.84 4.19
CA MET A 270 -19.15 21.44 4.64
C MET A 270 -20.54 20.79 4.59
N GLY A 271 -20.59 19.50 4.24
CA GLY A 271 -21.84 18.73 4.26
C GLY A 271 -22.51 18.72 5.65
N LYS A 272 -23.83 18.88 5.68
CA LYS A 272 -24.64 19.02 6.91
C LYS A 272 -24.67 17.78 7.82
N ASP A 273 -24.17 16.64 7.37
CA ASP A 273 -24.20 15.40 8.14
C ASP A 273 -23.17 15.45 9.28
N ARG A 274 -23.58 15.82 10.48
CA ARG A 274 -22.67 15.99 11.64
C ARG A 274 -22.19 14.67 12.25
N THR A 275 -22.60 13.50 11.72
CA THR A 275 -22.32 12.22 12.36
C THR A 275 -20.90 11.71 12.08
N CYS A 276 -20.13 11.53 13.16
CA CYS A 276 -18.70 11.14 13.15
C CYS A 276 -18.51 9.61 13.26
N ASN A 277 -19.37 8.82 12.63
CA ASN A 277 -19.30 7.35 12.74
C ASN A 277 -18.20 6.75 11.87
N GLU A 278 -17.88 7.39 10.74
CA GLU A 278 -16.77 7.01 9.85
C GLU A 278 -16.08 8.30 9.37
N CYS A 279 -15.33 8.95 10.26
CA CYS A 279 -14.62 10.18 9.91
C CYS A 279 -13.41 9.84 9.04
N SER A 280 -13.59 9.76 7.72
CA SER A 280 -12.52 9.59 6.73
C SER A 280 -11.42 10.66 6.83
N LEU A 281 -11.68 11.76 7.56
CA LEU A 281 -10.74 12.85 7.83
C LEU A 281 -9.63 12.47 8.82
N VAL A 282 -9.82 11.44 9.66
CA VAL A 282 -8.86 11.12 10.73
C VAL A 282 -8.05 9.88 10.39
N GLN A 283 -6.73 10.06 10.36
CA GLN A 283 -5.74 8.98 10.25
C GLN A 283 -4.85 9.01 11.50
N PHE A 284 -4.22 7.87 11.81
CA PHE A 284 -3.36 7.71 12.98
C PHE A 284 -1.94 7.38 12.56
N SER A 285 -0.97 7.79 13.37
CA SER A 285 0.45 7.53 13.12
C SER A 285 0.80 6.03 13.20
N ASP A 286 0.02 5.23 13.95
CA ASP A 286 0.18 3.78 14.09
C ASP A 286 -0.35 2.95 12.90
N TRP A 287 -0.71 3.59 11.79
CA TRP A 287 -1.32 2.90 10.65
C TRP A 287 -0.39 1.84 10.04
N LEU A 288 0.92 2.12 9.98
CA LEU A 288 1.89 1.21 9.38
C LEU A 288 2.04 -0.05 10.23
N ASP A 289 2.15 0.11 11.55
CA ASP A 289 2.20 -1.01 12.49
C ASP A 289 0.94 -1.89 12.36
N LYS A 290 -0.25 -1.27 12.36
CA LYS A 290 -1.52 -1.99 12.15
C LYS A 290 -1.59 -2.69 10.79
N PHE A 291 -1.06 -2.07 9.75
CA PHE A 291 -1.04 -2.65 8.42
C PHE A 291 -0.13 -3.88 8.38
N VAL A 292 1.09 -3.77 8.91
CA VAL A 292 2.03 -4.89 9.01
C VAL A 292 1.46 -6.02 9.88
N ASP A 293 0.84 -5.69 11.02
CA ASP A 293 0.12 -6.67 11.85
C ASP A 293 -1.02 -7.35 11.08
N ALA A 294 -1.77 -6.60 10.28
CA ALA A 294 -2.82 -7.17 9.43
C ALA A 294 -2.25 -8.05 8.31
N LEU A 295 -1.07 -7.73 7.76
CA LEU A 295 -0.38 -8.60 6.79
C LEU A 295 -0.04 -9.97 7.38
N SER A 296 0.31 -10.04 8.67
CA SER A 296 0.63 -11.31 9.34
C SER A 296 -0.49 -12.36 9.30
N GLN A 297 -1.74 -11.92 9.09
CA GLN A 297 -2.92 -12.79 8.98
C GLN A 297 -2.99 -13.54 7.64
N TYR A 298 -2.27 -13.07 6.62
CA TYR A 298 -2.27 -13.67 5.29
C TYR A 298 -1.05 -14.57 5.12
N GLN A 299 -1.26 -15.74 4.52
CA GLN A 299 -0.17 -16.69 4.25
C GLN A 299 0.25 -16.73 2.77
N ASP A 300 -0.56 -16.18 1.87
CA ASP A 300 -0.32 -16.23 0.43
C ASP A 300 0.45 -15.01 -0.06
N GLU A 301 1.54 -15.29 -0.75
CA GLU A 301 2.45 -14.31 -1.34
C GLU A 301 1.70 -13.34 -2.26
N ASN A 302 0.81 -13.83 -3.13
CA ASN A 302 0.10 -12.96 -4.07
C ASN A 302 -0.78 -11.94 -3.36
N THR A 303 -1.55 -12.41 -2.38
CA THR A 303 -2.43 -11.57 -1.57
C THR A 303 -1.64 -10.52 -0.79
N LEU A 304 -0.48 -10.91 -0.25
CA LEU A 304 0.41 -10.01 0.50
C LEU A 304 0.98 -8.92 -0.40
N LEU A 305 1.56 -9.28 -1.55
CA LEU A 305 2.16 -8.33 -2.49
C LEU A 305 1.12 -7.39 -3.10
N ASP A 306 -0.06 -7.89 -3.46
CA ASP A 306 -1.17 -7.08 -3.95
C ASP A 306 -1.65 -6.06 -2.92
N ARG A 307 -1.82 -6.47 -1.65
CA ARG A 307 -2.19 -5.56 -0.55
C ARG A 307 -1.12 -4.52 -0.26
N ILE A 308 0.16 -4.90 -0.30
CA ILE A 308 1.26 -3.96 -0.13
C ILE A 308 1.25 -2.93 -1.26
N LEU A 309 1.05 -3.34 -2.52
CA LEU A 309 0.96 -2.43 -3.65
C LEU A 309 -0.24 -1.49 -3.55
N ALA A 310 -1.42 -2.02 -3.18
CA ALA A 310 -2.63 -1.23 -2.99
C ALA A 310 -2.44 -0.16 -1.90
N LYS A 311 -1.92 -0.56 -0.73
CA LYS A 311 -1.64 0.37 0.37
C LYS A 311 -0.57 1.39 -0.02
N SER A 312 0.46 0.98 -0.76
CA SER A 312 1.50 1.88 -1.27
C SER A 312 0.93 2.97 -2.18
N ARG A 313 -0.03 2.62 -3.04
CA ARG A 313 -0.72 3.59 -3.90
C ARG A 313 -1.63 4.52 -3.09
N GLU A 314 -2.40 3.97 -2.16
CA GLU A 314 -3.29 4.73 -1.27
C GLU A 314 -2.53 5.83 -0.51
N ILE A 315 -1.42 5.48 0.17
CA ILE A 315 -0.68 6.45 0.99
C ILE A 315 0.07 7.51 0.18
N THR A 316 0.37 7.21 -1.09
CA THR A 316 1.08 8.14 -1.98
C THR A 316 0.15 8.89 -2.93
N ASN A 317 -1.15 8.57 -2.89
CA ASN A 317 -2.14 8.98 -3.88
C ASN A 317 -1.67 8.71 -5.32
N ALA A 318 -1.03 7.56 -5.56
CA ALA A 318 -0.46 7.20 -6.85
C ALA A 318 -1.52 6.58 -7.79
N ASP A 319 -1.61 7.13 -9.00
CA ASP A 319 -2.54 6.68 -10.05
C ASP A 319 -2.25 5.23 -10.50
N ALA A 320 -0.98 4.83 -10.51
CA ALA A 320 -0.59 3.47 -10.85
C ALA A 320 0.59 2.97 -10.01
N GLY A 321 0.74 1.64 -9.95
CA GLY A 321 1.82 0.98 -9.25
C GLY A 321 2.17 -0.36 -9.88
N THR A 322 3.42 -0.78 -9.76
CA THR A 322 3.91 -2.09 -10.22
C THR A 322 4.95 -2.65 -9.27
N ILE A 323 4.86 -3.93 -8.97
CA ILE A 323 5.93 -4.70 -8.33
C ILE A 323 6.61 -5.54 -9.41
N PHE A 324 7.92 -5.33 -9.54
CA PHE A 324 8.80 -6.10 -10.39
C PHE A 324 9.60 -7.10 -9.55
N LEU A 325 9.71 -8.35 -10.00
CA LEU A 325 10.55 -9.38 -9.38
C LEU A 325 11.72 -9.72 -10.29
N VAL A 326 12.91 -9.90 -9.72
CA VAL A 326 14.10 -10.32 -10.47
C VAL A 326 13.97 -11.79 -10.88
N ASP A 327 14.13 -12.07 -12.17
CA ASP A 327 14.20 -13.41 -12.76
C ASP A 327 15.36 -13.48 -13.77
N GLY A 328 16.50 -13.98 -13.32
CA GLY A 328 17.73 -13.98 -14.11
C GLY A 328 18.23 -12.55 -14.37
N GLU A 329 18.30 -12.17 -15.64
CA GLU A 329 18.74 -10.83 -16.09
C GLU A 329 17.55 -9.88 -16.36
N ASP A 330 16.32 -10.31 -16.08
CA ASP A 330 15.09 -9.56 -16.35
C ASP A 330 14.30 -9.26 -15.06
N LEU A 331 13.51 -8.20 -15.13
CA LEU A 331 12.42 -7.88 -14.21
C LEU A 331 11.11 -8.41 -14.78
N LEU A 332 10.44 -9.27 -14.01
CA LEU A 332 9.09 -9.75 -14.28
C LEU A 332 8.06 -8.81 -13.68
N PHE A 333 7.02 -8.50 -14.45
CA PHE A 333 5.84 -7.79 -13.95
C PHE A 333 5.01 -8.74 -13.08
N ALA A 334 5.17 -8.65 -11.77
CA ALA A 334 4.50 -9.54 -10.83
C ALA A 334 3.08 -9.04 -10.49
N TYR A 335 2.94 -7.74 -10.19
CA TYR A 335 1.64 -7.12 -9.89
C TYR A 335 1.59 -5.72 -10.46
N THR A 336 0.44 -5.34 -11.02
CA THR A 336 0.21 -4.02 -11.61
C THR A 336 -1.18 -3.53 -11.25
N HIS A 337 -1.27 -2.31 -10.73
CA HIS A 337 -2.52 -1.58 -10.50
C HIS A 337 -2.50 -0.27 -11.29
N ASN A 338 -3.63 0.13 -11.87
CA ASN A 338 -3.78 1.43 -12.54
C ASN A 338 -5.27 1.82 -12.52
N ASP A 339 -5.62 2.86 -11.77
CA ASP A 339 -7.02 3.24 -11.59
C ASP A 339 -7.58 4.00 -12.80
N SER A 340 -6.75 4.79 -13.48
CA SER A 340 -7.14 5.54 -14.69
C SER A 340 -7.41 4.65 -15.91
N LEU A 341 -6.79 3.48 -15.99
CA LEU A 341 -7.01 2.52 -17.09
C LEU A 341 -7.96 1.39 -16.73
N PHE A 342 -8.06 1.00 -15.45
CA PHE A 342 -8.77 -0.21 -15.03
C PHE A 342 -9.72 0.06 -13.85
N SER A 343 -10.63 1.03 -13.98
CA SER A 343 -11.76 1.16 -13.06
C SER A 343 -12.75 0.00 -13.33
N VAL A 344 -12.61 -1.10 -12.59
CA VAL A 344 -13.63 -2.16 -12.48
C VAL A 344 -13.84 -3.01 -13.77
N ASN A 345 -12.85 -3.81 -14.18
CA ASN A 345 -13.11 -5.14 -14.78
C ASN A 345 -11.85 -6.00 -15.03
N THR A 346 -12.00 -7.29 -14.75
CA THR A 346 -10.99 -8.37 -14.58
C THR A 346 -10.29 -8.85 -15.85
N ALA A 347 -10.37 -8.12 -16.97
CA ALA A 347 -9.87 -8.59 -18.27
C ALA A 347 -8.40 -8.23 -18.55
N SER A 348 -7.83 -7.23 -17.87
CA SER A 348 -6.47 -6.73 -18.14
C SER A 348 -5.40 -7.14 -17.12
N LYS A 349 -5.81 -7.75 -15.99
CA LYS A 349 -4.90 -8.37 -14.99
C LYS A 349 -3.98 -9.43 -15.64
N PHE A 350 -4.43 -10.05 -16.75
CA PHE A 350 -3.75 -11.15 -17.44
C PHE A 350 -2.88 -10.75 -18.64
N ALA A 351 -2.95 -9.49 -19.12
CA ALA A 351 -2.17 -9.07 -20.29
C ALA A 351 -0.67 -8.85 -19.97
N TYR A 352 -0.29 -8.80 -18.68
CA TYR A 352 1.07 -8.44 -18.24
C TYR A 352 1.84 -9.56 -17.53
N SER A 353 1.22 -10.72 -17.29
CA SER A 353 1.81 -11.82 -16.50
C SER A 353 3.02 -12.52 -17.14
N SER A 354 3.51 -12.04 -18.29
CA SER A 354 4.71 -12.54 -18.98
C SER A 354 5.61 -11.45 -19.57
N ALA A 355 5.33 -10.17 -19.31
CA ALA A 355 6.20 -9.09 -19.76
C ALA A 355 7.51 -9.11 -18.98
N ARG A 356 8.62 -8.83 -19.66
CA ARG A 356 9.97 -8.78 -19.11
C ARG A 356 10.62 -7.45 -19.42
N LEU A 357 11.33 -6.90 -18.45
CA LEU A 357 12.12 -5.68 -18.59
C LEU A 357 13.58 -5.99 -18.22
N PRO A 358 14.56 -5.82 -19.12
CA PRO A 358 15.95 -6.13 -18.80
C PRO A 358 16.49 -5.31 -17.62
N ILE A 359 17.26 -5.96 -16.75
CA ILE A 359 18.02 -5.33 -15.67
C ILE A 359 19.26 -4.70 -16.30
N ASN A 360 19.13 -3.44 -16.72
CA ASN A 360 20.21 -2.66 -17.29
C ASN A 360 20.01 -1.18 -16.98
N THR A 361 20.97 -0.35 -17.33
CA THR A 361 20.88 1.09 -17.06
C THR A 361 19.89 1.83 -17.96
N GLN A 362 19.28 1.22 -18.97
CA GLN A 362 18.54 1.96 -20.00
C GLN A 362 17.13 2.39 -19.56
N SER A 363 16.48 1.60 -18.71
CA SER A 363 15.15 1.89 -18.17
C SER A 363 15.22 2.34 -16.71
N ILE A 364 14.24 3.11 -16.25
CA ILE A 364 14.20 3.62 -14.86
C ILE A 364 14.16 2.46 -13.85
N ALA A 365 13.23 1.50 -14.02
CA ALA A 365 13.14 0.33 -13.14
C ALA A 365 14.34 -0.61 -13.27
N GLY A 366 14.85 -0.84 -14.49
CA GLY A 366 16.06 -1.64 -14.71
C GLY A 366 17.29 -1.01 -14.06
N TYR A 367 17.43 0.32 -14.11
CA TYR A 367 18.52 1.03 -13.46
C TYR A 367 18.44 0.89 -11.94
N ALA A 368 17.26 1.13 -11.35
CA ALA A 368 17.06 0.95 -9.91
C ALA A 368 17.34 -0.49 -9.46
N ALA A 369 16.98 -1.49 -10.28
CA ALA A 369 17.31 -2.88 -10.01
C ALA A 369 18.82 -3.19 -10.11
N CYS A 370 19.50 -2.57 -11.07
CA CYS A 370 20.92 -2.76 -11.31
C CYS A 370 21.81 -2.10 -10.25
N THR A 371 21.43 -0.90 -9.77
CA THR A 371 22.24 -0.11 -8.84
C THR A 371 21.80 -0.22 -7.38
N GLY A 372 20.55 -0.62 -7.13
CA GLY A 372 19.94 -0.55 -5.80
C GLY A 372 19.58 0.88 -5.36
N GLU A 373 19.64 1.87 -6.28
CA GLU A 373 19.30 3.25 -5.98
C GLU A 373 17.79 3.50 -6.01
N LEU A 374 17.30 4.25 -5.02
CA LEU A 374 15.94 4.79 -5.03
C LEU A 374 15.88 6.01 -5.95
N LEU A 375 14.86 6.08 -6.81
CA LEU A 375 14.62 7.21 -7.71
C LEU A 375 13.27 7.87 -7.40
N ASN A 376 13.27 9.17 -7.09
CA ASN A 376 12.07 9.98 -6.91
C ASN A 376 12.05 11.13 -7.93
N LEU A 377 11.43 10.84 -9.08
CA LEU A 377 11.43 11.66 -10.28
C LEU A 377 10.14 12.51 -10.34
N ALA A 378 10.30 13.82 -10.37
CA ALA A 378 9.17 14.77 -10.44
C ALA A 378 8.52 14.81 -11.83
N ASP A 379 9.34 14.76 -12.89
CA ASP A 379 8.90 14.73 -14.28
C ASP A 379 9.83 13.83 -15.11
N VAL A 380 9.35 12.64 -15.47
CA VAL A 380 10.08 11.64 -16.27
C VAL A 380 10.22 12.05 -17.75
N ARG A 381 9.46 13.07 -18.20
CA ARG A 381 9.51 13.59 -19.57
C ARG A 381 10.51 14.75 -19.70
N ALA A 382 10.87 15.38 -18.58
CA ALA A 382 11.86 16.45 -18.50
C ALA A 382 13.16 16.00 -17.80
N LEU A 383 13.58 14.75 -17.98
CA LEU A 383 14.83 14.23 -17.41
C LEU A 383 16.08 14.95 -17.98
N PRO A 384 17.07 15.30 -17.15
CA PRO A 384 18.32 15.90 -17.60
C PRO A 384 19.06 15.04 -18.66
N SER A 385 19.63 15.70 -19.67
CA SER A 385 20.47 15.04 -20.68
C SER A 385 21.75 14.52 -20.04
N GLY A 386 22.02 13.22 -20.13
CA GLY A 386 23.23 12.58 -19.61
C GLY A 386 23.00 11.60 -18.45
N LEU A 387 21.75 11.41 -18.00
CA LEU A 387 21.42 10.31 -17.09
C LEU A 387 21.65 8.96 -17.78
N PRO A 388 22.08 7.93 -17.01
CA PRO A 388 22.37 6.61 -17.57
C PRO A 388 21.10 5.86 -18.03
N PHE A 389 19.93 6.32 -17.59
CA PHE A 389 18.59 5.79 -17.89
C PHE A 389 17.70 6.80 -18.63
N SER A 390 16.64 6.30 -19.25
CA SER A 390 15.64 7.10 -19.94
C SER A 390 14.22 6.62 -19.64
N PHE A 391 13.25 7.53 -19.77
CA PHE A 391 11.84 7.17 -19.74
C PHE A 391 11.41 6.60 -21.09
N ARG A 392 10.83 5.39 -21.08
CA ARG A 392 10.23 4.76 -22.26
C ARG A 392 8.72 5.02 -22.25
N ASP A 393 8.24 5.74 -23.26
CA ASP A 393 6.84 6.12 -23.40
C ASP A 393 6.04 5.17 -24.31
N ASP A 394 6.58 4.00 -24.64
CA ASP A 394 5.92 3.00 -25.50
C ASP A 394 4.55 2.59 -24.92
N PHE A 395 4.48 2.38 -23.61
CA PHE A 395 3.25 2.06 -22.88
C PHE A 395 2.25 3.23 -22.93
N ASP A 396 2.72 4.44 -22.63
CA ASP A 396 1.93 5.66 -22.67
C ASP A 396 1.32 5.88 -24.07
N LYS A 397 2.13 5.66 -25.13
CA LYS A 397 1.69 5.75 -26.53
C LYS A 397 0.66 4.69 -26.89
N ALA A 398 0.82 3.46 -26.40
CA ALA A 398 -0.08 2.35 -26.71
C ALA A 398 -1.43 2.45 -25.97
N THR A 399 -1.44 3.00 -24.76
CA THR A 399 -2.62 3.02 -23.87
C THR A 399 -3.30 4.38 -23.81
N GLY A 400 -2.63 5.45 -24.23
CA GLY A 400 -3.08 6.83 -24.01
C GLY A 400 -2.85 7.33 -22.58
N TYR A 401 -2.26 6.51 -21.70
CA TYR A 401 -1.87 6.91 -20.35
C TYR A 401 -0.71 7.91 -20.40
N ARG A 402 -0.63 8.82 -19.42
CA ARG A 402 0.43 9.83 -19.35
C ARG A 402 1.15 9.76 -18.01
N THR A 403 2.31 9.13 -18.03
CA THR A 403 3.30 9.12 -16.94
C THR A 403 4.02 10.46 -16.89
N GLU A 404 4.12 11.03 -15.69
CA GLU A 404 4.81 12.29 -15.40
C GLU A 404 5.69 12.17 -14.15
N SER A 405 5.15 11.82 -12.97
CA SER A 405 5.99 11.58 -11.79
C SER A 405 6.17 10.09 -11.49
N MET A 406 7.30 9.72 -10.88
CA MET A 406 7.61 8.31 -10.60
C MET A 406 8.46 8.14 -9.34
N LEU A 407 8.08 7.21 -8.47
CA LEU A 407 8.88 6.76 -7.32
C LEU A 407 9.25 5.29 -7.53
N VAL A 408 10.54 4.98 -7.56
CA VAL A 408 11.07 3.64 -7.83
C VAL A 408 11.95 3.21 -6.67
N VAL A 409 11.53 2.17 -5.96
CA VAL A 409 12.13 1.71 -4.72
C VAL A 409 12.57 0.25 -4.86
N PRO A 410 13.88 -0.02 -4.91
CA PRO A 410 14.39 -1.39 -4.91
C PRO A 410 14.27 -2.01 -3.52
N PHE A 411 14.05 -3.32 -3.49
CA PHE A 411 14.08 -4.12 -2.26
C PHE A 411 15.06 -5.28 -2.39
N HIS A 412 15.66 -5.65 -1.26
CA HIS A 412 16.84 -6.51 -1.22
C HIS A 412 16.57 -7.77 -0.39
N ASP A 413 17.17 -8.88 -0.81
CA ASP A 413 17.23 -10.10 0.01
C ASP A 413 18.17 -9.92 1.21
N HIS A 414 18.22 -10.94 2.08
CA HIS A 414 19.08 -10.92 3.26
C HIS A 414 20.58 -10.92 2.93
N ALA A 415 20.96 -11.25 1.70
CA ALA A 415 22.33 -11.17 1.20
C ALA A 415 22.66 -9.78 0.62
N GLY A 416 21.71 -8.84 0.65
CA GLY A 416 21.88 -7.49 0.13
C GLY A 416 21.77 -7.39 -1.39
N ARG A 417 21.30 -8.43 -2.09
CA ARG A 417 21.06 -8.39 -3.53
C ARG A 417 19.65 -7.88 -3.80
N VAL A 418 19.47 -7.11 -4.87
CA VAL A 418 18.14 -6.66 -5.26
C VAL A 418 17.29 -7.86 -5.69
N SER A 419 16.16 -8.06 -5.02
CA SER A 419 15.18 -9.11 -5.35
C SER A 419 14.05 -8.60 -6.25
N GLY A 420 13.92 -7.28 -6.37
CA GLY A 420 12.92 -6.64 -7.18
C GLY A 420 12.80 -5.14 -6.92
N VAL A 421 11.81 -4.53 -7.55
CA VAL A 421 11.60 -3.08 -7.53
C VAL A 421 10.10 -2.79 -7.42
N MET A 422 9.72 -1.90 -6.51
CA MET A 422 8.39 -1.30 -6.50
C MET A 422 8.43 0.04 -7.23
N GLN A 423 7.56 0.21 -8.22
CA GLN A 423 7.40 1.44 -8.97
C GLN A 423 6.01 2.01 -8.73
N LEU A 424 5.91 3.25 -8.29
CA LEU A 424 4.67 4.02 -8.19
C LEU A 424 4.72 5.16 -9.19
N ILE A 425 3.60 5.42 -9.85
CA ILE A 425 3.49 6.37 -10.96
C ILE A 425 2.42 7.40 -10.63
N ASN A 426 2.73 8.66 -10.93
CA ASN A 426 1.85 9.81 -10.80
C ASN A 426 1.24 9.91 -9.40
N SER A 427 2.02 10.39 -8.42
CA SER A 427 1.41 10.90 -7.19
C SER A 427 0.50 12.05 -7.59
N LEU A 428 -0.81 11.89 -7.47
CA LEU A 428 -1.77 12.89 -7.90
C LEU A 428 -1.90 13.94 -6.80
N ASP A 429 -1.90 15.21 -7.20
CA ASP A 429 -2.42 16.27 -6.35
C ASP A 429 -3.94 16.03 -6.18
N PRO A 430 -4.46 15.88 -4.95
CA PRO A 430 -5.86 15.54 -4.72
C PRO A 430 -6.89 16.49 -5.33
N ARG A 431 -6.50 17.72 -5.67
CA ARG A 431 -7.42 18.75 -6.17
C ARG A 431 -7.30 18.98 -7.66
N THR A 432 -6.08 19.12 -8.16
CA THR A 432 -5.90 19.30 -9.61
C THR A 432 -6.00 17.99 -10.38
N CYS A 433 -5.93 16.85 -9.66
CA CYS A 433 -5.73 15.52 -10.22
C CYS A 433 -4.53 15.47 -11.19
N ARG A 434 -3.59 16.42 -11.05
CA ARG A 434 -2.36 16.45 -11.84
C ARG A 434 -1.26 15.70 -11.11
N PRO A 435 -0.38 15.01 -11.83
CA PRO A 435 0.82 14.44 -11.23
C PRO A 435 1.69 15.50 -10.54
N ARG A 436 2.24 15.14 -9.38
CA ARG A 436 3.23 15.91 -8.61
C ARG A 436 4.34 14.99 -8.14
N ARG A 437 5.43 15.55 -7.64
CA ARG A 437 6.52 14.79 -7.02
C ARG A 437 6.04 14.07 -5.75
N PHE A 438 6.52 12.85 -5.52
CA PHE A 438 6.33 12.13 -4.27
C PHE A 438 7.10 12.85 -3.14
N THR A 439 6.48 13.01 -1.97
CA THR A 439 7.13 13.67 -0.82
C THR A 439 8.21 12.77 -0.20
N HIS A 440 9.07 13.33 0.64
CA HIS A 440 10.09 12.53 1.32
C HIS A 440 9.49 11.58 2.37
N ASP A 441 8.38 11.96 3.01
CA ASP A 441 7.67 11.08 3.94
C ASP A 441 7.04 9.88 3.22
N MET A 442 6.49 10.11 2.02
CA MET A 442 6.02 9.04 1.13
C MET A 442 7.16 8.07 0.80
N GLU A 443 8.34 8.58 0.45
CA GLU A 443 9.53 7.77 0.21
C GLU A 443 9.89 6.90 1.43
N GLY A 444 9.86 7.49 2.64
CA GLY A 444 10.10 6.79 3.89
C GLY A 444 9.13 5.62 4.11
N HIS A 445 7.83 5.86 3.96
CA HIS A 445 6.81 4.83 4.12
C HIS A 445 6.95 3.72 3.06
N ILE A 446 7.16 4.07 1.80
CA ILE A 446 7.30 3.09 0.70
C ILE A 446 8.56 2.25 0.88
N ARG A 447 9.65 2.81 1.43
CA ARG A 447 10.85 2.05 1.76
C ARG A 447 10.58 0.95 2.79
N VAL A 448 9.73 1.22 3.78
CA VAL A 448 9.32 0.19 4.75
C VAL A 448 8.47 -0.89 4.06
N LEU A 449 7.48 -0.51 3.28
CA LEU A 449 6.63 -1.45 2.55
C LEU A 449 7.42 -2.32 1.55
N ALA A 450 8.43 -1.75 0.88
CA ALA A 450 9.32 -2.48 -0.01
C ALA A 450 10.17 -3.52 0.75
N ARG A 451 10.58 -3.24 2.00
CA ARG A 451 11.25 -4.24 2.84
C ARG A 451 10.32 -5.38 3.23
N GLU A 452 9.04 -5.08 3.50
CA GLU A 452 8.06 -6.13 3.76
C GLU A 452 7.84 -7.05 2.56
N ILE A 453 7.90 -6.53 1.32
CA ILE A 453 7.91 -7.38 0.12
C ILE A 453 9.07 -8.38 0.17
N ALA A 454 10.29 -7.91 0.45
CA ALA A 454 11.45 -8.79 0.53
C ALA A 454 11.28 -9.88 1.60
N ASN A 455 10.73 -9.53 2.77
CA ASN A 455 10.45 -10.49 3.85
C ASN A 455 9.43 -11.57 3.39
N VAL A 456 8.39 -11.16 2.68
CA VAL A 456 7.35 -12.06 2.15
C VAL A 456 7.94 -13.03 1.11
N LEU A 457 8.73 -12.51 0.17
CA LEU A 457 9.38 -13.32 -0.88
C LEU A 457 10.37 -14.32 -0.28
N GLU A 458 11.18 -13.90 0.68
CA GLU A 458 12.14 -14.78 1.36
C GLU A 458 11.43 -15.92 2.09
N ARG A 459 10.35 -15.60 2.81
CA ARG A 459 9.53 -16.62 3.49
C ARG A 459 8.98 -17.64 2.48
N SER A 460 8.46 -17.18 1.34
CA SER A 460 7.97 -18.06 0.28
C SER A 460 9.08 -18.95 -0.29
N HIS A 461 10.25 -18.37 -0.54
CA HIS A 461 11.43 -19.10 -1.01
C HIS A 461 11.86 -20.19 -0.02
N LEU A 462 11.94 -19.88 1.27
CA LEU A 462 12.30 -20.83 2.33
C LEU A 462 11.29 -21.98 2.44
N VAL A 463 9.99 -21.70 2.33
CA VAL A 463 8.95 -22.73 2.33
C VAL A 463 9.12 -23.66 1.13
N ARG A 464 9.26 -23.10 -0.08
CA ARG A 464 9.46 -23.90 -1.30
C ARG A 464 10.76 -24.70 -1.27
N ALA A 465 11.85 -24.11 -0.81
CA ALA A 465 13.13 -24.80 -0.64
C ALA A 465 13.02 -25.97 0.34
N SER A 466 12.25 -25.80 1.42
CA SER A 466 12.00 -26.86 2.40
C SER A 466 11.19 -28.00 1.81
N ILE A 467 10.13 -27.70 1.04
CA ILE A 467 9.34 -28.70 0.30
C ILE A 467 10.23 -29.48 -0.68
N ASN A 468 11.05 -28.77 -1.46
CA ASN A 468 11.96 -29.42 -2.41
C ASN A 468 13.00 -30.31 -1.72
N ARG A 469 13.44 -29.98 -0.51
CA ARG A 469 14.32 -30.86 0.29
C ARG A 469 13.57 -32.12 0.76
N LEU A 470 12.31 -32.01 1.17
CA LEU A 470 11.48 -33.17 1.53
C LEU A 470 11.26 -34.11 0.35
N ILE A 471 10.96 -33.55 -0.83
CA ILE A 471 10.80 -34.34 -2.07
C ILE A 471 12.10 -35.04 -2.43
N ARG A 472 13.24 -34.35 -2.33
CA ARG A 472 14.56 -34.98 -2.55
C ARG A 472 14.83 -36.11 -1.57
N LEU A 473 14.46 -35.95 -0.29
CA LEU A 473 14.58 -37.03 0.70
C LEU A 473 13.72 -38.24 0.30
N ALA A 474 12.47 -38.03 -0.11
CA ALA A 474 11.59 -39.10 -0.57
C ALA A 474 12.15 -39.80 -1.82
N SER A 475 12.72 -39.05 -2.77
CA SER A 475 13.30 -39.58 -4.01
C SER A 475 14.53 -40.49 -3.80
N VAL A 476 15.26 -40.31 -2.70
CA VAL A 476 16.37 -41.23 -2.33
C VAL A 476 15.81 -42.61 -1.98
N HIS A 477 14.60 -42.65 -1.42
CA HIS A 477 13.93 -43.88 -1.01
C HIS A 477 13.17 -44.54 -2.18
N ASP A 478 12.39 -43.77 -2.93
CA ASP A 478 11.65 -44.21 -4.12
C ASP A 478 12.22 -43.57 -5.40
N PRO A 479 12.96 -44.31 -6.24
CA PRO A 479 13.52 -43.80 -7.50
C PRO A 479 12.48 -43.37 -8.53
N LEU A 480 11.21 -43.77 -8.37
CA LEU A 480 10.12 -43.38 -9.26
C LEU A 480 9.54 -42.01 -8.89
N GLU A 481 9.74 -41.57 -7.65
CA GLU A 481 9.34 -40.25 -7.15
C GLU A 481 10.46 -39.24 -7.38
N THR A 482 10.46 -38.60 -8.55
CA THR A 482 11.51 -37.61 -8.89
C THR A 482 11.06 -36.19 -8.58
N GLY A 483 12.03 -35.29 -8.35
CA GLY A 483 11.76 -33.85 -8.21
C GLY A 483 10.94 -33.27 -9.38
N PRO A 484 11.30 -33.56 -10.65
CA PRO A 484 10.50 -33.17 -11.81
C PRO A 484 9.08 -33.73 -11.79
N HIS A 485 8.87 -35.00 -11.45
CA HIS A 485 7.53 -35.59 -11.34
C HIS A 485 6.66 -34.82 -10.34
N ALA A 486 7.16 -34.58 -9.13
CA ALA A 486 6.42 -33.84 -8.11
C ALA A 486 6.07 -32.41 -8.57
N GLU A 487 7.01 -31.67 -9.17
CA GLU A 487 6.76 -30.32 -9.72
C GLU A 487 5.72 -30.34 -10.85
N ARG A 488 5.73 -31.35 -11.73
CA ARG A 488 4.72 -31.49 -12.80
C ARG A 488 3.34 -31.81 -12.24
N VAL A 489 3.22 -32.78 -11.33
CA VAL A 489 1.94 -33.10 -10.67
C VAL A 489 1.36 -31.87 -9.98
N GLY A 490 2.19 -31.12 -9.24
CA GLY A 490 1.79 -29.87 -8.61
C GLY A 490 1.32 -28.80 -9.60
N ALA A 491 2.07 -28.59 -10.69
CA ALA A 491 1.72 -27.61 -11.71
C ALA A 491 0.43 -27.98 -12.46
N ILE A 492 0.26 -29.25 -12.86
CA ILE A 492 -0.94 -29.73 -13.56
C ILE A 492 -2.17 -29.59 -12.65
N ALA A 493 -2.05 -30.00 -11.37
CA ALA A 493 -3.13 -29.88 -10.41
C ALA A 493 -3.61 -28.43 -10.22
N ALA A 494 -2.67 -27.49 -10.16
CA ALA A 494 -2.98 -26.06 -10.02
C ALA A 494 -3.75 -25.51 -11.24
N GLU A 495 -3.35 -25.87 -12.46
CA GLU A 495 -4.03 -25.41 -13.68
C GLU A 495 -5.43 -26.04 -13.83
N MET A 496 -5.57 -27.32 -13.49
CA MET A 496 -6.88 -27.98 -13.45
C MET A 496 -7.83 -27.30 -12.45
N TYR A 497 -7.33 -26.93 -11.26
CA TYR A 497 -8.12 -26.21 -10.28
C TYR A 497 -8.57 -24.84 -10.80
N GLN A 498 -7.70 -24.09 -11.48
CA GLN A 498 -8.04 -22.80 -12.07
C GLN A 498 -9.24 -22.92 -13.01
N VAL A 499 -9.21 -23.88 -13.94
CA VAL A 499 -10.31 -24.11 -14.88
C VAL A 499 -11.60 -24.46 -14.12
N ARG A 500 -11.51 -25.34 -13.13
CA ARG A 500 -12.69 -25.73 -12.34
C ARG A 500 -13.28 -24.56 -11.56
N ALA A 501 -12.44 -23.73 -10.95
CA ALA A 501 -12.87 -22.55 -10.21
C ALA A 501 -13.57 -21.52 -11.12
N ASN A 502 -13.04 -21.33 -12.34
CA ASN A 502 -13.67 -20.46 -13.34
C ASN A 502 -15.06 -20.98 -13.74
N GLN A 503 -15.21 -22.30 -13.97
CA GLN A 503 -16.50 -22.91 -14.29
C GLN A 503 -17.54 -22.73 -13.16
N LEU A 504 -17.08 -22.66 -11.91
CA LEU A 504 -17.90 -22.43 -10.73
C LEU A 504 -18.12 -20.94 -10.42
N ASN A 505 -17.56 -20.03 -11.22
CA ASN A 505 -17.58 -18.58 -11.00
C ASN A 505 -17.10 -18.19 -9.59
N LEU A 506 -16.05 -18.85 -9.10
CA LEU A 506 -15.44 -18.48 -7.82
C LEU A 506 -14.72 -17.14 -7.92
N ASP A 507 -14.58 -16.47 -6.79
CA ASP A 507 -13.83 -15.23 -6.70
C ASP A 507 -12.38 -15.40 -7.22
N PRO A 508 -11.87 -14.52 -8.11
CA PRO A 508 -10.55 -14.67 -8.70
C PRO A 508 -9.40 -14.65 -7.68
N ASP A 509 -9.48 -13.83 -6.64
CA ASP A 509 -8.41 -13.71 -5.65
C ASP A 509 -8.40 -14.93 -4.73
N VAL A 510 -9.58 -15.42 -4.33
CA VAL A 510 -9.72 -16.72 -3.64
C VAL A 510 -9.21 -17.88 -4.50
N THR A 511 -9.50 -17.85 -5.79
CA THR A 511 -9.07 -18.89 -6.73
C THR A 511 -7.55 -18.95 -6.83
N LEU A 512 -6.88 -17.81 -6.99
CA LEU A 512 -5.41 -17.73 -7.03
C LEU A 512 -4.78 -18.22 -5.73
N HIS A 513 -5.38 -17.88 -4.59
CA HIS A 513 -4.93 -18.34 -3.28
C HIS A 513 -4.99 -19.87 -3.13
N VAL A 514 -6.13 -20.49 -3.46
CA VAL A 514 -6.26 -21.95 -3.34
C VAL A 514 -5.40 -22.66 -4.40
N LYS A 515 -5.29 -22.09 -5.61
CA LYS A 515 -4.40 -22.58 -6.67
C LYS A 515 -2.94 -22.66 -6.20
N SER A 516 -2.43 -21.61 -5.53
CA SER A 516 -1.05 -21.57 -5.03
C SER A 516 -0.80 -22.65 -3.97
N GLN A 517 -1.77 -22.88 -3.10
CA GLN A 517 -1.70 -23.92 -2.06
C GLN A 517 -1.77 -25.35 -2.65
N ILE A 518 -2.70 -25.62 -3.57
CA ILE A 518 -2.81 -26.94 -4.23
C ILE A 518 -1.53 -27.27 -4.98
N ARG A 519 -0.92 -26.29 -5.66
CA ARG A 519 0.33 -26.47 -6.41
C ARG A 519 1.40 -27.10 -5.53
N LEU A 520 1.65 -26.49 -4.37
CA LEU A 520 2.65 -26.99 -3.44
C LEU A 520 2.19 -28.31 -2.80
N ALA A 521 0.91 -28.42 -2.43
CA ALA A 521 0.38 -29.55 -1.64
C ALA A 521 0.44 -30.87 -2.42
N ALA A 522 0.12 -30.81 -3.70
CA ALA A 522 0.18 -31.96 -4.60
C ALA A 522 1.60 -32.50 -4.78
N MET A 523 2.65 -31.69 -4.62
CA MET A 523 4.05 -32.15 -4.68
C MET A 523 4.40 -33.12 -3.53
N LEU A 524 3.63 -33.11 -2.44
CA LEU A 524 3.84 -33.96 -1.25
C LEU A 524 2.92 -35.17 -1.19
N HIS A 525 2.14 -35.47 -2.24
CA HIS A 525 1.12 -36.52 -2.22
C HIS A 525 1.66 -37.88 -1.78
N ASP A 526 2.90 -38.22 -2.19
CA ASP A 526 3.54 -39.50 -1.93
C ASP A 526 4.62 -39.48 -0.82
N ILE A 527 4.67 -38.42 -0.01
CA ILE A 527 5.66 -38.29 1.08
C ILE A 527 5.65 -39.47 2.06
N GLY A 528 4.51 -40.15 2.20
CA GLY A 528 4.37 -41.30 3.10
C GLY A 528 5.12 -42.55 2.67
N LYS A 529 5.59 -42.64 1.41
CA LYS A 529 6.38 -43.78 0.92
C LYS A 529 7.71 -43.95 1.68
N VAL A 530 8.20 -42.89 2.33
CA VAL A 530 9.37 -42.98 3.24
C VAL A 530 9.19 -43.97 4.40
N GLY A 531 7.94 -44.30 4.75
CA GLY A 531 7.63 -45.29 5.78
C GLY A 531 7.30 -46.68 5.25
N VAL A 532 7.39 -46.92 3.93
CA VAL A 532 7.16 -48.23 3.32
C VAL A 532 8.50 -48.96 3.15
N SER A 533 8.53 -50.28 3.35
CA SER A 533 9.76 -51.06 3.20
C SER A 533 10.32 -50.99 1.76
N ASP A 534 11.63 -50.82 1.65
CA ASP A 534 12.39 -50.91 0.40
C ASP A 534 12.13 -52.21 -0.37
N LEU A 535 11.93 -53.33 0.34
CA LEU A 535 11.63 -54.62 -0.27
C LEU A 535 10.31 -54.62 -1.06
N LEU A 536 9.36 -53.76 -0.67
CA LEU A 536 8.08 -53.59 -1.35
C LEU A 536 8.16 -52.55 -2.46
N LEU A 537 8.75 -51.37 -2.18
CA LEU A 537 8.86 -50.28 -3.16
C LEU A 537 9.71 -50.66 -4.37
N LYS A 538 10.82 -51.37 -4.14
CA LYS A 538 11.79 -51.74 -5.18
C LYS A 538 11.56 -53.15 -5.72
N LYS A 539 10.43 -53.80 -5.39
CA LYS A 539 10.15 -55.19 -5.80
C LYS A 539 10.02 -55.27 -7.33
N PRO A 540 10.83 -56.11 -8.01
CA PRO A 540 10.67 -56.35 -9.45
C PRO A 540 9.51 -57.31 -9.69
N GLY A 541 8.28 -56.80 -9.76
CA GLY A 541 7.09 -57.60 -10.04
C GLY A 541 5.82 -57.06 -9.40
N LYS A 542 4.71 -57.80 -9.54
CA LYS A 542 3.45 -57.45 -8.85
C LYS A 542 3.55 -57.76 -7.36
N LEU A 543 2.96 -56.90 -6.54
CA LEU A 543 2.78 -57.12 -5.11
C LEU A 543 1.68 -58.16 -4.86
N THR A 544 1.82 -58.98 -3.82
CA THR A 544 0.71 -59.81 -3.31
C THR A 544 -0.34 -58.93 -2.62
N ASP A 545 -1.48 -59.50 -2.24
CA ASP A 545 -2.54 -58.73 -1.56
C ASP A 545 -2.07 -58.21 -0.19
N GLU A 546 -1.26 -58.97 0.55
CA GLU A 546 -0.66 -58.55 1.82
C GLU A 546 0.37 -57.44 1.61
N GLU A 547 1.21 -57.58 0.59
CA GLU A 547 2.22 -56.58 0.22
C GLU A 547 1.56 -55.28 -0.28
N MET A 548 0.47 -55.39 -1.05
CA MET A 548 -0.32 -54.26 -1.49
C MET A 548 -1.01 -53.57 -0.31
N SER A 549 -1.52 -54.34 0.66
CA SER A 549 -2.06 -53.78 1.91
C SER A 549 -1.01 -52.96 2.66
N ALA A 550 0.22 -53.48 2.79
CA ALA A 550 1.34 -52.75 3.38
C ALA A 550 1.73 -51.50 2.54
N MET A 551 1.73 -51.59 1.22
CA MET A 551 1.98 -50.46 0.32
C MET A 551 0.96 -49.33 0.52
N ARG A 552 -0.33 -49.66 0.66
CA ARG A 552 -1.41 -48.68 0.88
C ARG A 552 -1.26 -47.91 2.19
N ALA A 553 -0.41 -48.35 3.13
CA ALA A 553 -0.17 -47.63 4.37
C ALA A 553 0.50 -46.26 4.15
N HIS A 554 1.17 -46.03 3.02
CA HIS A 554 1.81 -44.74 2.73
C HIS A 554 0.83 -43.56 2.80
N THR A 555 -0.44 -43.72 2.39
CA THR A 555 -1.42 -42.64 2.48
C THR A 555 -1.69 -42.25 3.94
N MET A 556 -1.70 -43.22 4.86
CA MET A 556 -1.87 -42.95 6.28
C MET A 556 -0.62 -42.35 6.90
N ILE A 557 0.54 -42.86 6.52
CA ILE A 557 1.84 -42.40 7.01
C ILE A 557 2.07 -40.95 6.58
N GLY A 558 1.84 -40.63 5.29
CA GLY A 558 1.98 -39.28 4.75
C GLY A 558 1.04 -38.29 5.43
N ALA A 559 -0.24 -38.66 5.59
CA ALA A 559 -1.19 -37.85 6.34
C ALA A 559 -0.77 -37.65 7.81
N GLY A 560 -0.19 -38.68 8.44
CA GLY A 560 0.34 -38.62 9.81
C GLY A 560 1.55 -37.70 9.95
N ILE A 561 2.48 -37.73 8.99
CA ILE A 561 3.65 -36.85 8.93
C ILE A 561 3.22 -35.37 8.86
N LEU A 562 2.14 -35.08 8.15
CA LEU A 562 1.64 -33.72 7.91
C LEU A 562 0.59 -33.25 8.93
N ALA A 563 0.20 -34.10 9.88
CA ALA A 563 -0.97 -33.88 10.72
C ALA A 563 -0.81 -32.75 11.75
N ALA A 564 0.39 -32.58 12.32
CA ALA A 564 0.63 -31.59 13.37
C ALA A 564 0.51 -30.16 12.84
N GLU A 565 1.06 -29.92 11.64
CA GLU A 565 1.09 -28.61 10.98
C GLU A 565 -0.22 -28.30 10.23
N ALA A 566 -1.04 -29.32 9.93
CA ALA A 566 -2.34 -29.14 9.26
C ALA A 566 -3.42 -28.49 10.16
N GLN A 567 -3.21 -28.39 11.48
CA GLN A 567 -4.21 -27.81 12.40
C GLN A 567 -4.43 -26.30 12.20
N GLY A 568 -3.44 -25.59 11.63
CA GLY A 568 -3.53 -24.17 11.29
C GLY A 568 -4.23 -23.87 9.96
N GLY A 569 -4.66 -24.89 9.21
CA GLY A 569 -5.24 -24.72 7.87
C GLY A 569 -4.20 -24.49 6.77
N GLY A 570 -4.63 -23.91 5.64
CA GLY A 570 -3.78 -23.54 4.52
C GLY A 570 -3.17 -24.74 3.76
N PHE A 571 -1.99 -24.52 3.16
CA PHE A 571 -1.29 -25.52 2.33
C PHE A 571 -1.09 -26.88 3.03
N MET A 572 -0.80 -26.91 4.34
CA MET A 572 -0.58 -28.17 5.06
C MET A 572 -1.86 -29.01 5.21
N ALA A 573 -3.02 -28.36 5.33
CA ALA A 573 -4.31 -29.07 5.34
C ALA A 573 -4.57 -29.73 3.98
N PHE A 574 -4.34 -29.01 2.88
CA PHE A 574 -4.40 -29.59 1.54
C PHE A 574 -3.41 -30.74 1.37
N ALA A 575 -2.16 -30.59 1.82
CA ALA A 575 -1.13 -31.61 1.68
C ALA A 575 -1.51 -32.89 2.44
N ARG A 576 -2.03 -32.77 3.67
CA ARG A 576 -2.54 -33.89 4.46
C ARG A 576 -3.68 -34.62 3.74
N ASP A 577 -4.67 -33.87 3.25
CA ASP A 577 -5.86 -34.44 2.62
C ASP A 577 -5.50 -35.12 1.29
N ILE A 578 -4.61 -34.52 0.51
CA ILE A 578 -4.06 -35.11 -0.71
C ILE A 578 -3.31 -36.40 -0.36
N ALA A 579 -2.36 -36.36 0.57
CA ALA A 579 -1.59 -37.55 0.96
C ALA A 579 -2.50 -38.69 1.43
N ARG A 580 -3.57 -38.37 2.16
CA ARG A 580 -4.54 -39.37 2.63
C ARG A 580 -5.42 -39.94 1.52
N HIS A 581 -5.81 -39.13 0.55
CA HIS A 581 -6.97 -39.43 -0.32
C HIS A 581 -6.70 -39.45 -1.83
N HIS A 582 -5.48 -39.18 -2.31
CA HIS A 582 -5.19 -39.14 -3.76
C HIS A 582 -5.34 -40.50 -4.46
N HIS A 583 -5.38 -41.62 -3.74
CA HIS A 583 -5.68 -42.95 -4.28
C HIS A 583 -7.14 -43.40 -4.13
N GLN A 584 -8.01 -42.50 -3.69
CA GLN A 584 -9.44 -42.75 -3.71
C GLN A 584 -9.99 -42.66 -5.13
N LYS A 585 -10.97 -43.51 -5.43
CA LYS A 585 -11.62 -43.57 -6.75
C LYS A 585 -12.99 -42.94 -6.66
N TRP A 586 -13.40 -42.24 -7.71
CA TRP A 586 -14.72 -41.61 -7.80
C TRP A 586 -15.86 -42.59 -7.47
N ASN A 587 -15.75 -43.84 -7.92
CA ASN A 587 -16.73 -44.91 -7.67
C ASN A 587 -16.68 -45.55 -6.26
N GLY A 588 -15.83 -45.06 -5.35
CA GLY A 588 -15.68 -45.58 -3.99
C GLY A 588 -14.79 -46.82 -3.84
N GLN A 589 -14.20 -47.34 -4.92
CA GLN A 589 -13.36 -48.56 -4.90
C GLN A 589 -11.85 -48.27 -4.72
N GLY A 590 -11.49 -47.08 -4.22
CA GLY A 590 -10.10 -46.70 -3.96
C GLY A 590 -9.62 -47.08 -2.56
N TYR A 591 -8.57 -46.44 -2.07
CA TYR A 591 -8.10 -46.65 -0.69
C TYR A 591 -7.58 -45.35 -0.06
N ALA A 592 -7.69 -45.30 1.27
CA ALA A 592 -7.07 -44.28 2.11
C ALA A 592 -6.18 -44.90 3.20
N GLY A 593 -5.80 -46.18 3.04
CA GLY A 593 -4.98 -46.93 4.00
C GLY A 593 -5.01 -48.44 3.71
N PRO A 594 -4.43 -49.27 4.60
CA PRO A 594 -4.38 -50.73 4.43
C PRO A 594 -5.76 -51.41 4.55
N SER A 595 -6.69 -50.79 5.27
CA SER A 595 -8.07 -51.27 5.41
C SER A 595 -9.07 -50.42 4.62
N ASP A 596 -10.30 -50.93 4.50
CA ASP A 596 -11.39 -50.27 3.79
C ASP A 596 -11.99 -49.08 4.58
N VAL A 597 -11.47 -48.80 5.78
CA VAL A 597 -11.93 -47.73 6.67
C VAL A 597 -11.49 -46.36 6.13
N GLY A 598 -12.44 -45.42 6.05
CA GLY A 598 -12.19 -44.07 5.54
C GLY A 598 -12.22 -43.96 4.02
N ARG A 599 -12.78 -44.97 3.32
CA ARG A 599 -13.16 -44.86 1.92
C ARG A 599 -14.27 -43.83 1.73
N LEU A 600 -14.11 -42.99 0.71
CA LEU A 600 -15.02 -41.95 0.26
C LEU A 600 -15.31 -42.19 -1.23
N SER A 601 -16.38 -41.57 -1.72
CA SER A 601 -16.80 -41.65 -3.12
C SER A 601 -17.32 -40.31 -3.60
N GLY A 602 -17.28 -40.08 -4.91
CA GLY A 602 -17.81 -38.86 -5.51
C GLY A 602 -17.21 -37.59 -4.90
N GLU A 603 -18.08 -36.67 -4.51
CA GLU A 603 -17.71 -35.36 -3.98
C GLU A 603 -17.23 -35.38 -2.53
N ASP A 604 -17.46 -36.48 -1.80
CA ASP A 604 -16.93 -36.65 -0.43
C ASP A 604 -15.39 -36.70 -0.44
N ILE A 605 -14.78 -37.10 -1.57
CA ILE A 605 -13.34 -37.02 -1.75
C ILE A 605 -12.96 -35.53 -1.91
N PRO A 606 -12.03 -34.99 -1.11
CA PRO A 606 -11.59 -33.61 -1.23
C PRO A 606 -11.19 -33.26 -2.67
N ILE A 607 -11.64 -32.10 -3.17
CA ILE A 607 -11.40 -31.69 -4.56
C ILE A 607 -9.90 -31.69 -4.91
N ALA A 608 -9.05 -31.22 -3.99
CA ALA A 608 -7.60 -31.20 -4.19
C ALA A 608 -7.02 -32.63 -4.35
N ALA A 609 -7.55 -33.62 -3.63
CA ALA A 609 -7.15 -35.02 -3.78
C ALA A 609 -7.63 -35.62 -5.11
N ARG A 610 -8.86 -35.32 -5.55
CA ARG A 610 -9.38 -35.75 -6.86
C ARG A 610 -8.58 -35.18 -8.02
N ILE A 611 -8.23 -33.89 -7.95
CA ILE A 611 -7.39 -33.23 -8.95
C ILE A 611 -5.99 -33.87 -8.97
N THR A 612 -5.39 -34.06 -7.79
CA THR A 612 -4.04 -34.65 -7.68
C THR A 612 -4.02 -36.09 -8.21
N ALA A 613 -5.06 -36.90 -7.95
CA ALA A 613 -5.18 -38.25 -8.49
C ALA A 613 -5.11 -38.29 -10.02
N ILE A 614 -5.77 -37.34 -10.69
CA ILE A 614 -5.75 -37.23 -12.15
C ILE A 614 -4.35 -36.80 -12.62
N ALA A 615 -3.78 -35.77 -11.99
CA ALA A 615 -2.47 -35.25 -12.34
C ALA A 615 -1.35 -36.29 -12.17
N ASP A 616 -1.35 -37.02 -11.05
CA ASP A 616 -0.40 -38.10 -10.77
C ASP A 616 -0.51 -39.24 -11.79
N VAL A 617 -1.70 -39.82 -11.97
CA VAL A 617 -1.87 -40.92 -12.94
C VAL A 617 -1.54 -40.47 -14.36
N PHE A 618 -1.90 -39.24 -14.73
CA PHE A 618 -1.56 -38.70 -16.05
C PHE A 618 -0.04 -38.63 -16.24
N ASP A 619 0.67 -37.99 -15.31
CA ASP A 619 2.12 -37.86 -15.37
C ASP A 619 2.80 -39.23 -15.37
N ALA A 620 2.31 -40.17 -14.55
CA ALA A 620 2.79 -41.54 -14.49
C ALA A 620 2.64 -42.33 -15.81
N LEU A 621 1.62 -42.03 -16.63
CA LEU A 621 1.39 -42.70 -17.91
C LEU A 621 2.29 -42.15 -19.02
N VAL A 622 2.57 -40.85 -19.00
CA VAL A 622 3.31 -40.17 -20.07
C VAL A 622 4.79 -39.98 -19.76
N SER A 623 5.23 -40.28 -18.53
CA SER A 623 6.63 -40.32 -18.14
C SER A 623 7.24 -41.72 -18.36
N PRO A 624 8.52 -41.83 -18.74
CA PRO A 624 9.22 -43.11 -18.86
C PRO A 624 9.40 -43.76 -17.47
N ARG A 625 9.15 -45.07 -17.37
CA ARG A 625 9.41 -45.86 -16.15
C ARG A 625 10.32 -47.04 -16.47
N SER A 626 11.01 -47.58 -15.46
CA SER A 626 11.98 -48.68 -15.59
C SER A 626 11.46 -49.93 -16.32
N TYR A 627 10.13 -50.08 -16.42
CA TYR A 627 9.43 -51.22 -17.01
C TYR A 627 8.44 -50.83 -18.13
N LYS A 628 8.30 -49.55 -18.50
CA LYS A 628 7.27 -49.09 -19.43
C LYS A 628 7.69 -47.81 -20.18
N ALA A 629 7.55 -47.83 -21.51
CA ALA A 629 7.73 -46.64 -22.33
C ALA A 629 6.61 -45.61 -22.09
N ALA A 630 6.98 -44.33 -22.14
CA ALA A 630 6.07 -43.18 -22.08
C ALA A 630 4.93 -43.31 -23.10
N TRP A 631 3.70 -43.04 -22.67
CA TRP A 631 2.57 -42.98 -23.59
C TRP A 631 2.49 -41.61 -24.27
N PRO A 632 2.03 -41.56 -25.54
CA PRO A 632 1.59 -40.29 -26.13
C PRO A 632 0.48 -39.66 -25.28
N HIS A 633 0.51 -38.33 -25.11
CA HIS A 633 -0.51 -37.59 -24.34
C HIS A 633 -1.95 -37.94 -24.79
N SER A 634 -2.17 -38.09 -26.09
CA SER A 634 -3.48 -38.47 -26.66
C SER A 634 -3.98 -39.83 -26.17
N LYS A 635 -3.07 -40.79 -25.98
CA LYS A 635 -3.41 -42.13 -25.47
C LYS A 635 -3.71 -42.08 -23.97
N ALA A 636 -2.95 -41.31 -23.20
CA ALA A 636 -3.22 -41.12 -21.78
C ALA A 636 -4.58 -40.43 -21.54
N LEU A 637 -4.89 -39.36 -22.30
CA LEU A 637 -6.19 -38.70 -22.25
C LEU A 637 -7.35 -39.62 -22.62
N ALA A 638 -7.19 -40.48 -23.64
CA ALA A 638 -8.21 -41.45 -24.01
C ALA A 638 -8.55 -42.40 -22.85
N LEU A 639 -7.54 -42.85 -22.11
CA LEU A 639 -7.75 -43.65 -20.91
C LEU A 639 -8.45 -42.84 -19.80
N MET A 640 -8.03 -41.59 -19.57
CA MET A 640 -8.68 -40.73 -18.56
C MET A 640 -10.18 -40.55 -18.85
N ARG A 641 -10.56 -40.40 -20.13
CA ARG A 641 -11.97 -40.35 -20.56
C ARG A 641 -12.73 -41.65 -20.29
N GLU A 642 -12.11 -42.80 -20.56
CA GLU A 642 -12.73 -44.12 -20.31
C GLU A 642 -12.99 -44.40 -18.82
N GLU A 643 -12.09 -43.88 -17.97
CA GLU A 643 -12.14 -44.00 -16.52
C GLU A 643 -12.91 -42.87 -15.82
N ALA A 644 -13.41 -41.89 -16.58
CA ALA A 644 -14.26 -40.83 -16.06
C ALA A 644 -15.57 -41.40 -15.49
N GLY A 645 -15.95 -40.97 -14.29
CA GLY A 645 -17.08 -41.52 -13.54
C GLY A 645 -16.81 -42.90 -12.90
N LYS A 646 -15.63 -43.50 -13.12
CA LYS A 646 -15.18 -44.73 -12.45
C LYS A 646 -14.03 -44.39 -11.50
N HIS A 647 -12.83 -44.24 -12.04
CA HIS A 647 -11.64 -43.85 -11.27
C HIS A 647 -11.66 -42.35 -11.01
N PHE A 648 -11.96 -41.55 -12.03
CA PHE A 648 -11.77 -40.10 -12.00
C PHE A 648 -13.09 -39.34 -11.99
N ASP A 649 -13.07 -38.16 -11.38
CA ASP A 649 -14.18 -37.21 -11.46
C ASP A 649 -14.36 -36.73 -12.92
N PRO A 650 -15.53 -36.94 -13.53
CA PRO A 650 -15.74 -36.59 -14.94
C PRO A 650 -15.59 -35.09 -15.22
N ASN A 651 -15.93 -34.22 -14.27
CA ASN A 651 -15.79 -32.77 -14.45
C ASN A 651 -14.32 -32.35 -14.47
N LEU A 652 -13.49 -33.02 -13.67
CA LEU A 652 -12.06 -32.71 -13.58
C LEU A 652 -11.27 -33.30 -14.75
N VAL A 653 -11.70 -34.44 -15.32
CA VAL A 653 -11.13 -34.95 -16.58
C VAL A 653 -11.32 -33.94 -17.71
N ALA A 654 -12.50 -33.31 -17.81
CA ALA A 654 -12.72 -32.23 -18.77
C ALA A 654 -11.79 -31.02 -18.53
N CYS A 655 -11.50 -30.69 -17.27
CA CYS A 655 -10.54 -29.63 -16.94
C CYS A 655 -9.11 -29.98 -17.39
N LEU A 656 -8.67 -31.24 -17.26
CA LEU A 656 -7.37 -31.69 -17.77
C LEU A 656 -7.24 -31.48 -19.28
N GLU A 657 -8.31 -31.78 -20.03
CA GLU A 657 -8.33 -31.61 -21.50
C GLU A 657 -8.15 -30.15 -21.91
N GLU A 658 -8.76 -29.22 -21.17
CA GLU A 658 -8.69 -27.79 -21.44
C GLU A 658 -7.28 -27.22 -21.21
N VAL A 659 -6.49 -27.80 -20.29
CA VAL A 659 -5.16 -27.30 -19.94
C VAL A 659 -4.02 -27.96 -20.72
N MET A 660 -4.29 -28.81 -21.71
CA MET A 660 -3.25 -29.62 -22.37
C MET A 660 -2.13 -28.82 -23.03
N ASP A 661 -2.42 -27.63 -23.57
CA ASP A 661 -1.39 -26.73 -24.12
C ASP A 661 -0.44 -26.20 -23.03
N VAL A 662 -0.98 -25.98 -21.83
CA VAL A 662 -0.19 -25.58 -20.65
C VAL A 662 0.60 -26.77 -20.13
N VAL A 663 0.00 -27.97 -20.11
CA VAL A 663 0.68 -29.22 -19.74
C VAL A 663 1.93 -29.45 -20.59
N ALA A 664 1.86 -29.23 -21.91
CA ALA A 664 3.04 -29.35 -22.78
C ALA A 664 4.21 -28.44 -22.32
N LYS A 665 3.91 -27.17 -21.99
CA LYS A 665 4.90 -26.22 -21.46
C LYS A 665 5.42 -26.62 -20.07
N ILE A 666 4.61 -27.27 -19.25
CA ILE A 666 5.02 -27.81 -17.95
C ILE A 666 6.11 -28.89 -18.14
N TYR A 667 5.98 -29.78 -19.12
CA TYR A 667 7.02 -30.78 -19.43
C TYR A 667 8.31 -30.17 -19.99
N GLU A 668 8.20 -29.12 -20.82
CA GLU A 668 9.39 -28.38 -21.29
C GLU A 668 10.15 -27.74 -20.12
N ARG A 669 9.42 -27.22 -19.12
CA ARG A 669 10.00 -26.60 -17.93
C ARG A 669 10.59 -27.59 -16.95
N PHE A 670 10.01 -28.78 -16.83
CA PHE A 670 10.42 -29.82 -15.88
C PHE A 670 10.65 -31.14 -16.63
N PRO A 671 11.74 -31.23 -17.43
CA PRO A 671 12.06 -32.45 -18.16
C PRO A 671 12.38 -33.60 -17.19
N ASP A 672 12.20 -34.83 -17.65
CA ASP A 672 12.66 -36.00 -16.91
C ASP A 672 14.17 -35.92 -16.69
N ALA A 673 14.62 -36.31 -15.49
CA ALA A 673 16.04 -36.38 -15.22
C ALA A 673 16.67 -37.49 -16.08
N ASP A 674 17.80 -37.20 -16.73
CA ASP A 674 18.62 -38.24 -17.36
C ASP A 674 18.89 -39.33 -16.31
N PRO A 675 18.69 -40.63 -16.63
CA PRO A 675 18.97 -41.69 -15.69
C PRO A 675 20.44 -41.59 -15.32
N VAL A 676 20.72 -41.16 -14.08
CA VAL A 676 22.05 -41.24 -13.50
C VAL A 676 22.48 -42.69 -13.69
N GLN A 677 23.49 -42.91 -14.54
CA GLN A 677 24.14 -44.20 -14.66
C GLN A 677 24.73 -44.52 -13.28
N VAL A 678 23.97 -45.26 -12.47
CA VAL A 678 24.52 -45.90 -11.29
C VAL A 678 25.43 -47.00 -11.80
N SER A 679 26.68 -46.63 -12.06
CA SER A 679 27.80 -47.54 -12.29
C SER A 679 27.80 -48.56 -11.15
N ARG A 680 27.45 -49.80 -11.48
CA ARG A 680 27.52 -50.97 -10.59
C ARG A 680 28.92 -51.58 -10.50
N ASP A 681 29.96 -50.83 -10.84
CA ASP A 681 31.34 -51.31 -10.74
C ASP A 681 32.04 -50.70 -9.53
N ALA A 682 31.73 -51.22 -8.34
CA ALA A 682 32.59 -51.15 -7.16
C ALA A 682 32.22 -52.27 -6.17
N ALA A 683 32.29 -53.51 -6.64
CA ALA A 683 32.47 -54.68 -5.78
C ALA A 683 33.59 -55.53 -6.40
N SER A 684 34.83 -55.22 -6.01
CA SER A 684 35.98 -56.11 -6.07
C SER A 684 36.85 -55.88 -4.85
#